data_AF-A0A4R4QYE8-F1
#
_entry.id   AF-A0A4R4QYE8-F1
#
_cell.length_a   1.000
_cell.length_b   1.000
_cell.length_c   1.000
_cell.angle_alpha   90.00
_cell.angle_beta   90.00
_cell.angle_gamma   90.00
#
_symmetry.space_group_name_H-M   'P 1'
#
loop_
_entity.id
_entity.type
_entity.pdbx_description
1 polymer ?
#
loop_
_entity_poly.entity_id
_entity_poly.type
_entity_poly.pdbx_seq_one_letter_code
_entity_poly.pdbx_strand_id
1 'polypeptide(L)'
;MPAASAEPAASQPARPPAPAAFTAPDEALGRSWRTSDDVVVTGAGDTEGYHLYVAREKDAFGWSTLATLTSSSIAVGPWTGAVCVTGSGRYAVAVFAPKKAANEPGLARAGALAAVVDVTTGKATHVATGVELAYFNPACGPDDRALLTRSLGDDFAQSTELLTVDAAAGRVTRTRRIAGQLTTPAPATDGDYGILGGHLVRIDDRGRTARLARPAGNTFGVQATAGSGIDVIGVQGQQALAQRFRAGRLTTVASGPWDQLQLFGQRGGRNVLVGQAQVRGAVPELGVVPADRKVRTLSESGHLVVEEIVTQQSMRSVGQPLSPADPADAGDVRVTVRATVSGEQATRTIRTTRAPRLDVELGSSTPKPAGARGALASAELTPTCAVPRNDPKVQPLQPSPDMVEWAVDQAVHGRLTVSRPANYLKAGLPAYQPQVLFPRRQLAGGGTVPAQVMLAILAQETNLSQASWHVVPGDTGNPLIASYYGNEGNLDVIDYSKTDCGYGIGQVTDGMRVGSTVFTDTQRRAIAVDYAANIAAGMNILIEKWNQMASELSAHQSYMNNNDPTWVENWFLAAWAYNSGYYPYANRDKNNGRWGVGWFNNPANPRYPANRAPFLRLTMADAERPNDWAYAERIMGWVESPQLKGFPVMSAAYAEPTYGANSPRTGPQGNEQVLSIPGRYAFCSTVNNCSQATNGCPADSELCWWHGVAHSGNCLQAECAKEKLTFGSGTAEPGVKRIYERNCETFTGDKNGNRDTSKRISVVYTLNDTGQYNLGCSIGASDGKFTIRRGLPAGGSTAPYAEVDLHQIGAGYKGHIWYTYVNQSNPNRRIVGSWTPNLDLAPGERARYDIVAHVPSHGADHDGAEYLITRGAVLGQATCAINFAEEAGWSIGGVPNPNPANLGEDKWVYLGSYELGRGAQVQLSNYGTEIVRGFDAVGFDAMAFVPIGTNPGHSCKDDY
;
A
#
# COMPACT_ATOMS: atom_id res chain seq x y z
N MET A 1 -45.69 -44.54 48.42
CA MET A 1 -44.40 -44.02 47.94
C MET A 1 -44.69 -43.00 46.84
N PRO A 2 -44.17 -41.76 46.94
CA PRO A 2 -44.50 -40.71 45.99
C PRO A 2 -43.71 -40.86 44.68
N ALA A 3 -44.34 -40.44 43.58
CA ALA A 3 -43.76 -40.40 42.24
C ALA A 3 -42.66 -39.35 42.14
N ALA A 4 -41.52 -39.73 41.55
CA ALA A 4 -40.40 -38.85 41.30
C ALA A 4 -40.80 -37.72 40.33
N SER A 5 -40.53 -36.48 40.72
CA SER A 5 -40.70 -35.29 39.88
C SER A 5 -39.64 -35.28 38.79
N ALA A 6 -40.07 -35.11 37.54
CA ALA A 6 -39.19 -34.91 36.40
C ALA A 6 -38.46 -33.56 36.53
N GLU A 7 -37.15 -33.59 36.32
CA GLU A 7 -36.26 -32.44 36.30
C GLU A 7 -36.65 -31.48 35.15
N PRO A 8 -36.60 -30.15 35.33
CA PRO A 8 -36.92 -29.22 34.26
C PRO A 8 -35.93 -29.39 33.10
N ALA A 9 -36.46 -29.54 31.89
CA ALA A 9 -35.65 -29.57 30.67
C ALA A 9 -34.76 -28.31 30.61
N ALA A 10 -33.44 -28.52 30.51
CA ALA A 10 -32.47 -27.45 30.33
C ALA A 10 -32.86 -26.60 29.11
N SER A 11 -33.01 -25.29 29.31
CA SER A 11 -33.26 -24.33 28.24
C SER A 11 -32.18 -24.46 27.18
N GLN A 12 -32.57 -24.74 25.93
CA GLN A 12 -31.62 -24.77 24.81
C GLN A 12 -30.85 -23.45 24.72
N PRO A 13 -29.52 -23.48 24.49
CA PRO A 13 -28.74 -22.27 24.33
C PRO A 13 -29.28 -21.43 23.17
N ALA A 14 -29.54 -20.16 23.43
CA ALA A 14 -30.03 -19.23 22.42
C ALA A 14 -28.97 -19.05 21.33
N ARG A 15 -29.34 -19.36 20.08
CA ARG A 15 -28.45 -19.20 18.92
C ARG A 15 -28.20 -17.71 18.66
N PRO A 16 -26.94 -17.24 18.64
CA PRO A 16 -26.64 -15.83 18.38
C PRO A 16 -26.97 -15.46 16.93
N PRO A 17 -27.20 -14.16 16.64
CA PRO A 17 -27.29 -13.68 15.27
C PRO A 17 -25.96 -13.92 14.53
N ALA A 18 -26.03 -14.29 13.25
CA ALA A 18 -24.84 -14.29 12.40
C ALA A 18 -24.52 -12.83 12.00
N PRO A 19 -23.25 -12.38 12.04
CA PRO A 19 -22.01 -13.13 12.27
C PRO A 19 -21.36 -12.88 13.66
N ALA A 20 -21.88 -13.50 14.73
CA ALA A 20 -21.26 -13.46 16.06
C ALA A 20 -19.85 -14.06 16.12
N ALA A 21 -18.98 -13.51 16.98
CA ALA A 21 -17.62 -14.01 17.19
C ALA A 21 -17.61 -15.37 17.91
N PHE A 22 -18.50 -15.55 18.88
CA PHE A 22 -18.61 -16.76 19.70
C PHE A 22 -19.89 -17.53 19.37
N THR A 23 -19.76 -18.84 19.19
CA THR A 23 -20.89 -19.73 18.93
C THR A 23 -21.64 -20.12 20.20
N ALA A 24 -21.00 -20.00 21.37
CA ALA A 24 -21.56 -20.25 22.70
C ALA A 24 -21.33 -19.02 23.62
N PRO A 25 -21.98 -17.87 23.36
CA PRO A 25 -21.68 -16.62 24.06
C PRO A 25 -22.00 -16.66 25.57
N ASP A 26 -22.92 -17.51 26.01
CA ASP A 26 -23.18 -17.69 27.45
C ASP A 26 -22.00 -18.31 28.20
N GLU A 27 -21.22 -19.16 27.54
CA GLU A 27 -20.00 -19.78 28.08
C GLU A 27 -18.81 -18.83 27.94
N ALA A 28 -18.69 -18.17 26.77
CA ALA A 28 -17.57 -17.28 26.47
C ALA A 28 -17.60 -15.96 27.27
N LEU A 29 -18.77 -15.30 27.30
CA LEU A 29 -18.94 -13.92 27.78
C LEU A 29 -19.71 -13.85 29.11
N GLY A 30 -20.37 -14.96 29.50
CA GLY A 30 -21.28 -14.98 30.63
C GLY A 30 -22.65 -14.36 30.31
N ARG A 31 -23.71 -14.76 31.03
CA ARG A 31 -25.11 -14.47 30.67
C ARG A 31 -25.48 -12.99 30.52
N SER A 32 -24.70 -12.07 31.11
CA SER A 32 -24.91 -10.62 31.05
C SER A 32 -24.59 -9.99 29.70
N TRP A 33 -23.95 -10.71 28.76
CA TRP A 33 -23.58 -10.17 27.45
C TRP A 33 -24.75 -9.49 26.73
N ARG A 34 -25.98 -10.05 26.85
CA ARG A 34 -27.21 -9.58 26.19
C ARG A 34 -27.64 -8.15 26.52
N THR A 35 -27.23 -7.63 27.67
CA THR A 35 -27.59 -6.28 28.13
C THR A 35 -26.37 -5.36 28.17
N SER A 36 -25.24 -5.80 27.62
CA SER A 36 -23.99 -5.04 27.66
C SER A 36 -23.96 -3.96 26.58
N ASP A 37 -23.50 -2.77 26.97
CA ASP A 37 -23.19 -1.68 26.04
C ASP A 37 -21.73 -1.69 25.57
N ASP A 38 -21.00 -2.78 25.83
CA ASP A 38 -19.62 -2.93 25.43
C ASP A 38 -19.50 -3.03 23.90
N VAL A 39 -18.51 -2.33 23.38
CA VAL A 39 -18.25 -2.15 21.96
C VAL A 39 -16.76 -2.17 21.73
N VAL A 40 -16.31 -2.70 20.60
CA VAL A 40 -14.94 -2.56 20.14
C VAL A 40 -14.95 -1.89 18.78
N VAL A 41 -14.01 -0.97 18.57
CA VAL A 41 -13.72 -0.39 17.25
C VAL A 41 -12.26 -0.64 16.91
N THR A 42 -12.01 -1.10 15.70
CA THR A 42 -10.66 -1.28 15.14
C THR A 42 -10.71 -1.04 13.64
N GLY A 43 -9.57 -1.09 12.95
CA GLY A 43 -9.56 -0.96 11.50
C GLY A 43 -8.45 -1.76 10.84
N ALA A 44 -8.65 -2.05 9.56
CA ALA A 44 -7.69 -2.68 8.65
C ALA A 44 -7.95 -2.12 7.24
N GLY A 45 -6.94 -2.15 6.37
CA GLY A 45 -7.06 -1.54 5.06
C GLY A 45 -6.85 -2.53 3.92
N ASP A 46 -7.49 -2.23 2.81
CA ASP A 46 -7.36 -2.95 1.55
C ASP A 46 -7.36 -1.93 0.40
N THR A 47 -7.55 -2.35 -0.85
CA THR A 47 -7.51 -1.44 -2.01
C THR A 47 -8.67 -0.45 -2.07
N GLU A 48 -9.83 -0.73 -1.45
CA GLU A 48 -10.99 0.17 -1.45
C GLU A 48 -10.89 1.29 -0.41
N GLY A 49 -10.18 1.04 0.69
CA GLY A 49 -9.98 2.03 1.74
C GLY A 49 -9.47 1.45 3.04
N TYR A 50 -9.38 2.33 4.04
CA TYR A 50 -9.23 1.94 5.43
C TYR A 50 -10.62 1.74 6.05
N HIS A 51 -10.93 0.51 6.42
CA HIS A 51 -12.21 0.14 6.97
C HIS A 51 -12.15 0.18 8.50
N LEU A 52 -13.09 0.90 9.10
CA LEU A 52 -13.37 0.82 10.53
C LEU A 52 -14.43 -0.23 10.77
N TYR A 53 -14.18 -1.11 11.73
CA TYR A 53 -15.08 -2.18 12.13
C TYR A 53 -15.60 -1.92 13.53
N VAL A 54 -16.84 -2.32 13.78
CA VAL A 54 -17.48 -2.28 15.09
C VAL A 54 -18.05 -3.66 15.45
N ALA A 55 -17.84 -4.09 16.69
CA ALA A 55 -18.50 -5.27 17.24
C ALA A 55 -19.05 -4.95 18.64
N ARG A 56 -20.26 -5.45 18.94
CA ARG A 56 -20.99 -5.15 20.18
C ARG A 56 -21.24 -6.41 20.98
N GLU A 57 -21.03 -6.33 22.29
CA GLU A 57 -21.15 -7.51 23.16
C GLU A 57 -22.58 -8.05 23.20
N LYS A 58 -23.60 -7.19 23.24
CA LYS A 58 -25.03 -7.57 23.18
C LYS A 58 -25.43 -8.37 21.93
N ASP A 59 -24.56 -8.39 20.93
CA ASP A 59 -24.71 -9.14 19.68
C ASP A 59 -23.68 -10.28 19.62
N ALA A 60 -23.19 -10.76 20.78
CA ALA A 60 -22.11 -11.74 20.92
C ALA A 60 -20.83 -11.36 20.16
N PHE A 61 -20.52 -10.05 20.15
CA PHE A 61 -19.48 -9.44 19.33
C PHE A 61 -19.63 -9.76 17.84
N GLY A 62 -20.84 -9.65 17.32
CA GLY A 62 -21.08 -9.62 15.88
C GLY A 62 -20.39 -8.42 15.23
N TRP A 63 -19.54 -8.68 14.23
CA TRP A 63 -18.77 -7.64 13.55
C TRP A 63 -19.54 -7.05 12.37
N SER A 64 -19.38 -5.75 12.16
CA SER A 64 -19.87 -5.02 11.00
C SER A 64 -18.89 -3.91 10.63
N THR A 65 -18.89 -3.49 9.38
CA THR A 65 -18.13 -2.30 8.96
C THR A 65 -18.88 -1.07 9.42
N LEU A 66 -18.20 -0.24 10.22
CA LEU A 66 -18.70 1.03 10.73
C LEU A 66 -18.62 2.11 9.66
N ALA A 67 -17.47 2.23 9.00
CA ALA A 67 -17.25 3.18 7.90
C ALA A 67 -16.06 2.73 7.05
N THR A 68 -16.10 3.07 5.76
CA THR A 68 -14.95 2.95 4.85
C THR A 68 -14.38 4.34 4.57
N LEU A 69 -13.10 4.54 4.86
CA LEU A 69 -12.40 5.81 4.69
C LEU A 69 -11.42 5.69 3.51
N THR A 70 -11.57 6.53 2.50
CA THR A 70 -10.75 6.48 1.29
C THR A 70 -10.53 7.87 0.71
N SER A 71 -9.82 7.93 -0.40
CA SER A 71 -9.80 9.07 -1.31
C SER A 71 -9.71 8.57 -2.75
N SER A 72 -10.75 8.76 -3.56
CA SER A 72 -10.73 8.50 -5.01
C SER A 72 -9.80 9.47 -5.76
N SER A 73 -9.28 10.48 -5.08
CA SER A 73 -8.19 11.31 -5.59
C SER A 73 -6.85 10.57 -5.52
N ILE A 74 -6.69 9.59 -4.60
CA ILE A 74 -5.46 8.83 -4.34
C ILE A 74 -5.61 7.37 -4.83
N ALA A 75 -5.21 7.09 -6.07
CA ALA A 75 -5.26 5.73 -6.64
C ALA A 75 -3.91 5.00 -6.50
N VAL A 76 -3.55 4.53 -5.29
CA VAL A 76 -2.22 3.92 -5.03
C VAL A 76 -2.25 2.73 -4.07
N GLY A 77 -2.73 1.57 -4.53
CA GLY A 77 -2.64 0.31 -3.80
C GLY A 77 -3.42 0.26 -2.47
N PRO A 78 -3.16 -0.73 -1.60
CA PRO A 78 -3.91 -0.93 -0.36
C PRO A 78 -3.67 0.17 0.67
N TRP A 79 -4.67 0.41 1.52
CA TRP A 79 -4.65 1.40 2.59
C TRP A 79 -4.18 0.82 3.94
N THR A 80 -3.79 1.70 4.86
CA THR A 80 -3.49 1.38 6.27
C THR A 80 -3.87 2.57 7.15
N GLY A 81 -3.91 2.36 8.46
CA GLY A 81 -4.26 3.40 9.42
C GLY A 81 -4.31 2.94 10.86
N ALA A 82 -4.58 3.91 11.73
CA ALA A 82 -4.84 3.74 13.15
C ALA A 82 -6.16 4.41 13.53
N VAL A 83 -6.80 3.89 14.58
CA VAL A 83 -8.06 4.39 15.12
C VAL A 83 -8.03 4.37 16.64
N CYS A 84 -8.67 5.35 17.26
CA CYS A 84 -8.98 5.37 18.70
C CYS A 84 -10.45 5.74 18.91
N VAL A 85 -11.00 5.42 20.08
CA VAL A 85 -12.36 5.78 20.47
C VAL A 85 -12.30 6.82 21.60
N THR A 86 -13.15 7.85 21.53
CA THR A 86 -13.29 8.89 22.56
C THR A 86 -13.84 8.32 23.86
N GLY A 87 -13.52 8.90 25.01
CA GLY A 87 -13.93 8.37 26.32
C GLY A 87 -15.45 8.30 26.54
N SER A 88 -16.26 9.00 25.74
CA SER A 88 -17.71 8.81 25.69
C SER A 88 -18.16 7.48 25.07
N GLY A 89 -17.29 6.81 24.30
CA GLY A 89 -17.61 5.68 23.44
C GLY A 89 -18.41 6.06 22.17
N ARG A 90 -18.64 7.35 21.91
CA ARG A 90 -19.53 7.81 20.81
C ARG A 90 -18.83 8.05 19.49
N TYR A 91 -17.55 8.43 19.51
CA TYR A 91 -16.81 8.78 18.30
C TYR A 91 -15.52 7.96 18.19
N ALA A 92 -15.24 7.49 16.99
CA ALA A 92 -13.94 6.97 16.61
C ALA A 92 -13.21 8.03 15.78
N VAL A 93 -11.92 8.25 16.07
CA VAL A 93 -11.05 9.10 15.26
C VAL A 93 -10.06 8.20 14.56
N ALA A 94 -9.87 8.41 13.26
CA ALA A 94 -9.01 7.59 12.42
C ALA A 94 -8.00 8.44 11.65
N VAL A 95 -6.77 7.92 11.51
CA VAL A 95 -5.73 8.43 10.61
C VAL A 95 -5.40 7.33 9.62
N PHE A 96 -5.44 7.64 8.33
CA PHE A 96 -5.32 6.65 7.26
C PHE A 96 -4.58 7.19 6.04
N ALA A 97 -3.86 6.29 5.36
CA ALA A 97 -3.07 6.60 4.17
C ALA A 97 -2.85 5.32 3.33
N PRO A 98 -2.46 5.44 2.06
CA PRO A 98 -1.96 4.29 1.31
C PRO A 98 -0.73 3.66 1.98
N LYS A 99 -0.62 2.32 1.96
CA LYS A 99 0.49 1.56 2.58
C LYS A 99 1.87 2.03 2.10
N LYS A 100 1.98 2.49 0.84
CA LYS A 100 3.24 3.04 0.29
C LYS A 100 3.80 4.22 1.07
N ALA A 101 2.94 5.00 1.76
CA ALA A 101 3.37 6.14 2.55
C ALA A 101 4.36 5.76 3.66
N ALA A 102 4.35 4.50 4.12
CA ALA A 102 5.31 4.00 5.10
C ALA A 102 6.76 3.91 4.56
N ASN A 103 6.97 3.86 3.25
CA ASN A 103 8.30 3.84 2.62
C ASN A 103 8.84 5.25 2.37
N GLU A 104 7.99 6.28 2.34
CA GLU A 104 8.35 7.63 1.96
C GLU A 104 8.39 8.54 3.19
N PRO A 105 9.57 8.94 3.71
CA PRO A 105 9.66 9.73 4.93
C PRO A 105 8.80 11.00 4.93
N GLY A 106 8.70 11.68 3.78
CA GLY A 106 7.83 12.85 3.61
C GLY A 106 6.34 12.52 3.79
N LEU A 107 5.85 11.46 3.15
CA LEU A 107 4.45 11.03 3.26
C LEU A 107 4.14 10.44 4.65
N ALA A 108 5.09 9.77 5.27
CA ALA A 108 4.94 9.27 6.63
C ALA A 108 4.83 10.40 7.67
N ARG A 109 5.55 11.52 7.47
CA ARG A 109 5.55 12.69 8.37
C ARG A 109 4.30 13.57 8.22
N ALA A 110 3.75 13.68 7.02
CA ALA A 110 2.66 14.64 6.74
C ALA A 110 1.83 14.29 5.49
N GLY A 111 1.62 13.01 5.18
CA GLY A 111 0.86 12.55 4.00
C GLY A 111 -0.47 11.87 4.30
N ALA A 112 -0.82 11.64 5.57
CA ALA A 112 -2.04 10.92 5.94
C ALA A 112 -3.28 11.83 6.05
N LEU A 113 -4.45 11.22 5.95
CA LEU A 113 -5.77 11.85 6.10
C LEU A 113 -6.35 11.51 7.48
N ALA A 114 -7.23 12.36 8.01
CA ALA A 114 -7.91 12.10 9.28
C ALA A 114 -9.42 12.32 9.19
N ALA A 115 -10.18 11.46 9.85
CA ALA A 115 -11.64 11.53 9.94
C ALA A 115 -12.16 11.23 11.35
N VAL A 116 -13.34 11.77 11.66
CA VAL A 116 -14.13 11.40 12.83
C VAL A 116 -15.35 10.60 12.37
N VAL A 117 -15.65 9.51 13.05
CA VAL A 117 -16.74 8.59 12.74
C VAL A 117 -17.63 8.40 13.96
N ASP A 118 -18.92 8.66 13.82
CA ASP A 118 -19.90 8.35 14.87
C ASP A 118 -20.08 6.83 14.99
N VAL A 119 -19.82 6.26 16.17
CA VAL A 119 -19.79 4.80 16.43
C VAL A 119 -21.17 4.15 16.32
N THR A 120 -22.25 4.93 16.41
CA THR A 120 -23.62 4.41 16.31
C THR A 120 -24.08 4.39 14.85
N THR A 121 -23.80 5.45 14.11
CA THR A 121 -24.37 5.69 12.78
C THR A 121 -23.39 5.38 11.64
N GLY A 122 -22.10 5.29 11.90
CA GLY A 122 -21.06 5.18 10.87
C GLY A 122 -20.82 6.47 10.10
N LYS A 123 -21.48 7.59 10.46
CA LYS A 123 -21.29 8.86 9.77
C LYS A 123 -19.84 9.33 9.96
N ALA A 124 -19.10 9.37 8.86
CA ALA A 124 -17.72 9.79 8.81
C ALA A 124 -17.59 11.24 8.29
N THR A 125 -16.76 12.04 8.95
CA THR A 125 -16.48 13.44 8.61
C THR A 125 -14.97 13.63 8.51
N HIS A 126 -14.51 14.14 7.36
CA HIS A 126 -13.11 14.50 7.17
C HIS A 126 -12.74 15.70 8.05
N VAL A 127 -11.61 15.62 8.78
CA VAL A 127 -11.20 16.68 9.73
C VAL A 127 -9.83 17.28 9.45
N ALA A 128 -8.91 16.53 8.83
CA ALA A 128 -7.59 17.06 8.49
C ALA A 128 -6.93 16.27 7.34
N THR A 129 -6.04 16.95 6.60
CA THR A 129 -5.09 16.33 5.67
C THR A 129 -3.66 16.57 6.14
N GLY A 130 -2.74 15.77 5.63
CA GLY A 130 -1.31 15.90 5.89
C GLY A 130 -0.93 15.72 7.35
N VAL A 131 -1.59 14.80 8.07
CA VAL A 131 -1.17 14.38 9.41
C VAL A 131 -0.11 13.28 9.31
N GLU A 132 0.61 13.00 10.39
CA GLU A 132 1.64 11.96 10.38
C GLU A 132 1.03 10.55 10.51
N LEU A 133 1.60 9.58 9.80
CA LEU A 133 1.27 8.17 9.94
C LEU A 133 2.16 7.55 11.04
N ALA A 134 1.65 7.53 12.28
CA ALA A 134 2.34 7.03 13.46
C ALA A 134 1.37 6.26 14.38
N TYR A 135 1.89 5.33 15.19
CA TYR A 135 1.04 4.44 16.00
C TYR A 135 0.18 5.18 17.05
N PHE A 136 0.63 6.36 17.50
CA PHE A 136 -0.05 7.20 18.49
C PHE A 136 -0.96 8.28 17.88
N ASN A 137 -1.10 8.30 16.55
CA ASN A 137 -1.91 9.27 15.84
C ASN A 137 -3.04 8.51 15.14
N PRO A 138 -4.31 8.61 15.58
CA PRO A 138 -4.87 9.62 16.50
C PRO A 138 -4.74 9.27 17.99
N ALA A 139 -4.91 10.29 18.86
CA ALA A 139 -4.97 10.12 20.31
C ALA A 139 -6.28 10.66 20.92
N CYS A 140 -7.11 9.78 21.46
CA CYS A 140 -8.42 10.11 22.01
C CYS A 140 -8.35 10.36 23.52
N GLY A 141 -9.15 11.30 24.02
CA GLY A 141 -9.20 11.68 25.43
C GLY A 141 -10.27 10.97 26.25
N PRO A 142 -10.35 11.30 27.55
CA PRO A 142 -11.43 10.83 28.44
C PRO A 142 -12.81 11.44 28.10
N ASP A 143 -12.84 12.48 27.26
CA ASP A 143 -14.03 13.13 26.72
C ASP A 143 -14.13 12.95 25.19
N ASP A 144 -14.90 13.79 24.49
CA ASP A 144 -15.04 13.79 23.02
C ASP A 144 -13.92 14.52 22.27
N ARG A 145 -12.81 14.84 22.95
CA ARG A 145 -11.64 15.48 22.30
C ARG A 145 -10.66 14.42 21.85
N ALA A 146 -10.03 14.70 20.71
CA ALA A 146 -8.86 13.97 20.24
C ALA A 146 -7.75 14.93 19.83
N LEU A 147 -6.53 14.42 19.79
CA LEU A 147 -5.36 15.12 19.29
C LEU A 147 -4.84 14.39 18.05
N LEU A 148 -4.46 15.19 17.05
CA LEU A 148 -3.72 14.72 15.88
C LEU A 148 -2.38 15.42 15.82
N THR A 149 -1.38 14.74 15.28
CA THR A 149 -0.05 15.30 15.07
C THR A 149 0.32 15.35 13.60
N ARG A 150 1.13 16.36 13.26
CA ARG A 150 1.80 16.51 11.98
C ARG A 150 3.26 16.83 12.27
N SER A 151 4.18 16.06 11.69
CA SER A 151 5.59 16.36 11.77
C SER A 151 5.96 17.36 10.67
N LEU A 152 6.41 18.55 11.07
CA LEU A 152 6.92 19.59 10.18
C LEU A 152 8.44 19.64 10.21
N GLY A 153 9.02 20.04 9.08
CA GLY A 153 10.46 20.27 8.93
C GLY A 153 11.19 19.12 8.25
N ASP A 154 12.46 19.36 7.97
CA ASP A 154 13.42 18.38 7.51
C ASP A 154 14.14 17.72 8.70
N ASP A 155 15.17 16.94 8.42
CA ASP A 155 15.97 16.28 9.45
C ASP A 155 16.79 17.28 10.33
N PHE A 156 16.71 18.59 10.07
CA PHE A 156 17.47 19.62 10.76
C PHE A 156 16.61 20.49 11.70
N ALA A 157 15.34 20.74 11.35
CA ALA A 157 14.45 21.62 12.11
C ALA A 157 13.06 21.01 12.29
N GLN A 158 12.93 20.02 13.18
CA GLN A 158 11.64 19.39 13.45
C GLN A 158 10.77 20.22 14.40
N SER A 159 9.51 20.38 14.03
CA SER A 159 8.46 20.88 14.92
C SER A 159 7.21 20.04 14.73
N THR A 160 6.42 19.89 15.78
CA THR A 160 5.15 19.18 15.70
C THR A 160 4.01 20.17 15.66
N GLU A 161 3.11 20.05 14.69
CA GLU A 161 1.78 20.66 14.78
C GLU A 161 0.86 19.71 15.53
N LEU A 162 0.24 20.21 16.61
CA LEU A 162 -0.74 19.51 17.41
C LEU A 162 -2.13 20.10 17.14
N LEU A 163 -2.96 19.31 16.44
CA LEU A 163 -4.32 19.66 16.06
C LEU A 163 -5.29 19.10 17.11
N THR A 164 -6.14 19.96 17.66
CA THR A 164 -7.22 19.56 18.58
C THR A 164 -8.48 19.33 17.77
N VAL A 165 -9.02 18.11 17.87
CA VAL A 165 -10.27 17.72 17.24
C VAL A 165 -11.36 17.71 18.30
N ASP A 166 -12.45 18.41 18.01
CA ASP A 166 -13.72 18.20 18.68
C ASP A 166 -14.48 17.13 17.86
N ALA A 167 -14.56 15.92 18.40
CA ALA A 167 -15.15 14.79 17.67
C ALA A 167 -16.67 14.97 17.52
N ALA A 168 -17.33 15.57 18.49
CA ALA A 168 -18.76 15.86 18.41
C ALA A 168 -19.09 16.90 17.33
N ALA A 169 -18.23 17.93 17.20
CA ALA A 169 -18.36 18.92 16.14
C ALA A 169 -17.79 18.47 14.78
N GLY A 170 -17.05 17.35 14.74
CA GLY A 170 -16.42 16.82 13.53
C GLY A 170 -15.44 17.79 12.88
N ARG A 171 -14.64 18.53 13.67
CA ARG A 171 -13.70 19.53 13.14
C ARG A 171 -12.49 19.77 14.03
N VAL A 172 -11.42 20.26 13.42
CA VAL A 172 -10.27 20.83 14.14
C VAL A 172 -10.68 22.18 14.73
N THR A 173 -10.52 22.34 16.04
CA THR A 173 -10.84 23.58 16.76
C THR A 173 -9.61 24.44 17.04
N ARG A 174 -8.42 23.84 17.00
CA ARG A 174 -7.16 24.52 17.27
C ARG A 174 -5.97 23.79 16.67
N THR A 175 -5.00 24.53 16.16
CA THR A 175 -3.68 24.01 15.76
C THR A 175 -2.60 24.77 16.52
N ARG A 176 -1.66 24.05 17.13
CA ARG A 176 -0.53 24.62 17.89
C ARG A 176 0.77 24.07 17.37
N ARG A 177 1.79 24.92 17.27
CA ARG A 177 3.13 24.50 16.88
C ARG A 177 3.98 24.30 18.13
N ILE A 178 4.67 23.17 18.19
CA ILE A 178 5.51 22.73 19.29
C ILE A 178 6.92 22.53 18.74
N ALA A 179 7.93 23.10 19.39
CA ALA A 179 9.32 22.84 19.05
C ALA A 179 9.68 21.39 19.42
N GLY A 180 10.25 20.65 18.48
CA GLY A 180 10.64 19.26 18.65
C GLY A 180 9.57 18.21 18.32
N GLN A 181 9.97 16.95 18.49
CA GLN A 181 9.17 15.76 18.22
C GLN A 181 8.27 15.45 19.42
N LEU A 182 7.01 15.87 19.36
CA LEU A 182 6.01 15.47 20.34
C LEU A 182 5.47 14.10 19.95
N THR A 183 5.55 13.15 20.88
CA THR A 183 5.00 11.79 20.68
C THR A 183 3.97 11.45 21.75
N THR A 184 3.12 10.47 21.45
CA THR A 184 2.06 9.98 22.37
C THR A 184 1.30 11.11 23.05
N PRO A 185 0.66 12.03 22.29
CA PRO A 185 -0.12 13.10 22.87
C PRO A 185 -1.34 12.52 23.60
N ALA A 186 -1.82 13.19 24.64
CA ALA A 186 -3.02 12.80 25.37
C ALA A 186 -3.81 14.04 25.78
N PRO A 187 -5.04 14.25 25.26
CA PRO A 187 -5.87 15.33 25.73
C PRO A 187 -6.42 15.01 27.12
N ALA A 188 -6.37 15.98 28.03
CA ALA A 188 -6.94 15.88 29.36
C ALA A 188 -7.80 17.10 29.71
N THR A 189 -8.47 17.02 30.85
CA THR A 189 -9.40 18.06 31.33
C THR A 189 -8.69 19.35 31.76
N ASP A 190 -7.42 19.28 32.17
CA ASP A 190 -6.63 20.42 32.65
C ASP A 190 -5.54 20.89 31.67
N GLY A 191 -5.47 20.28 30.49
CA GLY A 191 -4.51 20.62 29.44
C GLY A 191 -4.17 19.40 28.59
N ASP A 192 -3.33 19.60 27.58
CA ASP A 192 -2.86 18.49 26.75
C ASP A 192 -1.48 18.05 27.20
N TYR A 193 -1.23 16.74 27.11
CA TYR A 193 0.02 16.12 27.54
C TYR A 193 0.68 15.42 26.36
N GLY A 194 1.95 15.08 26.52
CA GLY A 194 2.67 14.21 25.62
C GLY A 194 4.12 14.03 26.04
N ILE A 195 4.90 13.35 25.21
CA ILE A 195 6.32 13.10 25.45
C ILE A 195 7.17 13.96 24.52
N LEU A 196 8.05 14.77 25.12
CA LEU A 196 8.99 15.62 24.41
C LEU A 196 10.36 15.54 25.11
N GLY A 197 11.42 15.20 24.36
CA GLY A 197 12.77 15.04 24.90
C GLY A 197 12.88 14.02 26.06
N GLY A 198 12.02 12.99 26.05
CA GLY A 198 11.93 12.00 27.12
C GLY A 198 11.27 12.48 28.42
N HIS A 199 10.62 13.64 28.41
CA HIS A 199 9.84 14.15 29.52
C HIS A 199 8.34 14.09 29.22
N LEU A 200 7.55 13.80 30.25
CA LEU A 200 6.13 14.12 30.23
C LEU A 200 6.01 15.65 30.30
N VAL A 201 5.39 16.24 29.29
CA VAL A 201 5.15 17.68 29.20
C VAL A 201 3.66 17.99 29.20
N ARG A 202 3.29 19.13 29.78
CA ARG A 202 1.98 19.77 29.57
C ARG A 202 2.12 20.84 28.48
N ILE A 203 1.12 20.95 27.63
CA ILE A 203 1.06 21.85 26.48
C ILE A 203 -0.07 22.84 26.72
N ASP A 204 0.25 24.14 26.68
CA ASP A 204 -0.74 25.20 26.84
C ASP A 204 -1.51 25.51 25.53
N ASP A 205 -2.46 26.44 25.63
CA ASP A 205 -3.28 26.86 24.50
C ASP A 205 -2.50 27.49 23.33
N ARG A 206 -1.26 27.94 23.56
CA ARG A 206 -0.37 28.53 22.56
C ARG A 206 0.70 27.55 22.05
N GLY A 207 0.71 26.30 22.54
CA GLY A 207 1.73 25.31 22.19
C GLY A 207 3.01 25.40 23.01
N ARG A 208 3.06 26.20 24.09
CA ARG A 208 4.21 26.24 25.00
C ARG A 208 4.19 25.01 25.90
N THR A 209 5.37 24.42 26.11
CA THR A 209 5.54 23.18 26.87
C THR A 209 6.11 23.43 28.25
N ALA A 210 5.59 22.71 29.25
CA ALA A 210 6.11 22.68 30.61
C ALA A 210 6.48 21.25 30.98
N ARG A 211 7.76 20.99 31.31
CA ARG A 211 8.24 19.67 31.74
C ARG A 211 7.70 19.36 33.14
N LEU A 212 7.09 18.20 33.30
CA LEU A 212 6.45 17.79 34.56
C LEU A 212 7.23 16.70 35.28
N ALA A 213 7.55 15.63 34.54
CA ALA A 213 8.21 14.45 35.08
C ALA A 213 9.03 13.76 33.99
N ARG A 214 9.90 12.85 34.41
CA ARG A 214 10.64 11.97 33.50
C ARG A 214 10.15 10.54 33.69
N PRO A 215 9.44 9.96 32.70
CA PRO A 215 9.10 8.54 32.71
C PRO A 215 10.33 7.64 32.83
N ALA A 216 10.12 6.47 33.42
CA ALA A 216 11.08 5.39 33.47
C ALA A 216 11.00 4.60 32.16
N GLY A 217 12.13 4.47 31.48
CA GLY A 217 12.20 3.77 30.21
C GLY A 217 11.66 4.57 29.01
N ASN A 218 11.61 3.90 27.86
CA ASN A 218 11.17 4.48 26.60
C ASN A 218 9.66 4.51 26.53
N THR A 219 9.05 5.70 26.57
CA THR A 219 7.58 5.82 26.57
C THR A 219 7.01 5.51 25.20
N PHE A 220 6.01 4.64 25.17
CA PHE A 220 5.26 4.28 23.96
C PHE A 220 3.74 4.35 24.13
N GLY A 221 3.27 4.91 25.25
CA GLY A 221 1.85 5.17 25.45
C GLY A 221 1.63 6.16 26.58
N VAL A 222 0.70 7.09 26.35
CA VAL A 222 0.21 8.05 27.35
C VAL A 222 -1.30 8.12 27.22
N GLN A 223 -2.02 8.02 28.33
CA GLN A 223 -3.48 8.13 28.37
C GLN A 223 -3.93 8.94 29.58
N ALA A 224 -4.86 9.87 29.39
CA ALA A 224 -5.44 10.65 30.48
C ALA A 224 -6.70 9.97 31.03
N THR A 225 -6.91 10.06 32.35
CA THR A 225 -8.14 9.59 33.01
C THR A 225 -9.12 10.74 33.26
N ALA A 226 -10.39 10.41 33.46
CA ALA A 226 -11.41 11.39 33.84
C ALA A 226 -11.09 12.08 35.19
N GLY A 227 -10.50 11.34 36.14
CA GLY A 227 -10.05 11.82 37.45
C GLY A 227 -8.72 12.58 37.47
N SER A 228 -8.28 13.12 36.32
CA SER A 228 -7.04 13.91 36.14
C SER A 228 -5.75 13.15 36.44
N GLY A 229 -5.74 11.82 36.25
CA GLY A 229 -4.51 11.03 36.20
C GLY A 229 -3.96 10.96 34.78
N ILE A 230 -2.63 10.93 34.63
CA ILE A 230 -1.99 10.65 33.33
C ILE A 230 -1.19 9.35 33.48
N ASP A 231 -1.67 8.29 32.83
CA ASP A 231 -0.95 7.02 32.77
C ASP A 231 0.05 7.03 31.63
N VAL A 232 1.24 6.51 31.90
CA VAL A 232 2.38 6.46 30.99
C VAL A 232 2.93 5.05 31.02
N ILE A 233 3.21 4.46 29.86
CA ILE A 233 3.87 3.16 29.77
C ILE A 233 5.16 3.27 28.97
N GLY A 234 6.23 2.68 29.49
CA GLY A 234 7.52 2.67 28.81
C GLY A 234 8.37 1.43 29.04
N VAL A 235 9.30 1.15 28.13
CA VAL A 235 10.20 0.00 28.20
C VAL A 235 11.52 0.34 28.88
N GLN A 236 11.85 -0.41 29.94
CA GLN A 236 13.11 -0.37 30.65
C GLN A 236 13.74 -1.77 30.73
N GLY A 237 14.77 -2.01 29.92
CA GLY A 237 15.40 -3.33 29.82
C GLY A 237 14.40 -4.35 29.27
N GLN A 238 14.21 -5.45 30.00
CA GLN A 238 13.28 -6.52 29.63
C GLN A 238 11.86 -6.32 30.23
N GLN A 239 11.58 -5.16 30.81
CA GLN A 239 10.28 -4.86 31.42
C GLN A 239 9.63 -3.64 30.77
N ALA A 240 8.30 -3.66 30.69
CA ALA A 240 7.49 -2.47 30.56
C ALA A 240 7.05 -2.01 31.95
N LEU A 241 7.13 -0.70 32.19
CA LEU A 241 6.70 -0.05 33.42
C LEU A 241 5.52 0.87 33.12
N ALA A 242 4.40 0.65 33.79
CA ALA A 242 3.28 1.57 33.81
C ALA A 242 3.43 2.51 35.00
N GLN A 243 3.30 3.81 34.76
CA GLN A 243 3.44 4.87 35.75
C GLN A 243 2.26 5.82 35.66
N ARG A 244 1.88 6.42 36.79
CA ARG A 244 0.84 7.45 36.84
C ARG A 244 1.39 8.76 37.33
N PHE A 245 1.16 9.83 36.57
CA PHE A 245 1.34 11.20 37.02
C PHE A 245 0.04 11.73 37.59
N ARG A 246 0.07 12.19 38.85
CA ARG A 246 -1.06 12.85 39.52
C ARG A 246 -0.55 13.78 40.60
N ALA A 247 -1.16 14.96 40.73
CA ALA A 247 -0.80 15.95 41.76
C ALA A 247 0.72 16.23 41.84
N GLY A 248 1.38 16.38 40.68
CA GLY A 248 2.81 16.70 40.60
C GLY A 248 3.76 15.53 40.81
N ARG A 249 3.27 14.30 41.01
CA ARG A 249 4.10 13.12 41.27
C ARG A 249 3.88 12.04 40.22
N LEU A 250 4.98 11.48 39.72
CA LEU A 250 4.99 10.30 38.86
C LEU A 250 5.34 9.05 39.69
N THR A 251 4.47 8.03 39.70
CA THR A 251 4.68 6.79 40.46
C THR A 251 4.50 5.56 39.59
N THR A 252 5.40 4.58 39.69
CA THR A 252 5.21 3.26 39.05
C THR A 252 4.05 2.52 39.70
N VAL A 253 3.07 2.16 38.88
CA VAL A 253 1.82 1.52 39.30
C VAL A 253 1.73 0.07 38.84
N ALA A 254 2.43 -0.32 37.78
CA ALA A 254 2.53 -1.72 37.37
C ALA A 254 3.82 -2.01 36.58
N SER A 255 4.14 -3.28 36.41
CA SER A 255 5.22 -3.76 35.55
C SER A 255 4.83 -5.05 34.83
N GLY A 256 5.44 -5.34 33.68
CA GLY A 256 5.22 -6.58 32.93
C GLY A 256 6.31 -6.82 31.88
N PRO A 257 6.23 -7.89 31.08
CA PRO A 257 7.14 -8.10 29.96
C PRO A 257 7.08 -6.95 28.95
N TRP A 258 8.24 -6.54 28.43
CA TRP A 258 8.36 -5.33 27.60
C TRP A 258 7.60 -5.40 26.27
N ASP A 259 7.43 -6.59 25.72
CA ASP A 259 6.84 -6.90 24.42
C ASP A 259 5.36 -7.31 24.50
N GLN A 260 4.80 -7.43 25.71
CA GLN A 260 3.42 -7.90 25.92
C GLN A 260 2.54 -6.86 26.61
N LEU A 261 3.09 -5.94 27.41
CA LEU A 261 2.28 -4.97 28.14
C LEU A 261 1.94 -3.75 27.26
N GLN A 262 0.66 -3.38 27.24
CA GLN A 262 0.11 -2.23 26.51
C GLN A 262 -0.82 -1.41 27.41
N LEU A 263 -1.02 -0.14 27.05
CA LEU A 263 -1.93 0.80 27.71
C LEU A 263 -2.98 1.27 26.72
N PHE A 264 -4.25 1.16 27.10
CA PHE A 264 -5.39 1.63 26.30
C PHE A 264 -6.33 2.48 27.16
N GLY A 265 -7.03 3.41 26.50
CA GLY A 265 -8.18 4.11 27.08
C GLY A 265 -9.45 3.27 27.01
N GLN A 266 -10.41 3.56 27.88
CA GLN A 266 -11.71 2.90 27.99
C GLN A 266 -12.81 3.94 28.24
N ARG A 267 -14.05 3.54 27.95
CA ARG A 267 -15.24 4.34 28.22
C ARG A 267 -15.29 4.87 29.66
N GLY A 268 -15.69 6.12 29.78
CA GLY A 268 -15.76 6.88 31.03
C GLY A 268 -14.42 7.50 31.44
N GLY A 269 -13.42 7.54 30.55
CA GLY A 269 -12.09 8.04 30.88
C GLY A 269 -11.34 7.14 31.85
N ARG A 270 -11.57 5.82 31.78
CA ARG A 270 -10.79 4.80 32.47
C ARG A 270 -9.65 4.35 31.56
N ASN A 271 -8.63 3.76 32.14
CA ASN A 271 -7.51 3.15 31.41
C ASN A 271 -7.39 1.68 31.77
N VAL A 272 -6.71 0.92 30.92
CA VAL A 272 -6.49 -0.50 31.11
C VAL A 272 -5.11 -0.91 30.64
N LEU A 273 -4.44 -1.74 31.45
CA LEU A 273 -3.24 -2.44 31.04
C LEU A 273 -3.63 -3.79 30.45
N VAL A 274 -3.18 -4.06 29.22
CA VAL A 274 -3.38 -5.36 28.58
C VAL A 274 -2.05 -6.09 28.52
N GLY A 275 -2.00 -7.33 28.98
CA GLY A 275 -0.79 -8.14 29.07
C GLY A 275 -0.56 -8.73 30.47
N GLN A 276 0.59 -9.35 30.68
CA GLN A 276 0.99 -9.87 31.99
C GLN A 276 1.43 -8.71 32.91
N ALA A 277 0.48 -8.10 33.63
CA ALA A 277 0.73 -6.96 34.51
C ALA A 277 0.81 -7.35 35.99
N GLN A 278 1.85 -6.88 36.67
CA GLN A 278 2.00 -6.92 38.12
C GLN A 278 1.69 -5.54 38.70
N VAL A 279 0.47 -5.35 39.19
CA VAL A 279 -0.01 -4.05 39.72
C VAL A 279 0.40 -3.85 41.17
N ARG A 280 0.78 -2.62 41.52
CA ARG A 280 1.18 -2.19 42.86
C ARG A 280 0.01 -1.52 43.58
N GLY A 281 -0.79 -2.33 44.25
CA GLY A 281 -1.96 -1.86 45.01
C GLY A 281 -3.14 -1.45 44.12
N ALA A 282 -4.16 -0.84 44.71
CA ALA A 282 -5.32 -0.35 43.97
C ALA A 282 -5.01 1.00 43.31
N VAL A 283 -5.21 1.10 42.00
CA VAL A 283 -4.99 2.31 41.22
C VAL A 283 -6.33 2.72 40.63
N PRO A 284 -6.95 3.84 41.09
CA PRO A 284 -8.27 4.24 40.62
C PRO A 284 -8.33 4.36 39.09
N GLU A 285 -9.43 3.97 38.45
CA GLU A 285 -9.60 4.12 36.99
C GLU A 285 -8.57 3.34 36.13
N LEU A 286 -7.78 2.41 36.72
CA LEU A 286 -6.85 1.55 35.99
C LEU A 286 -7.25 0.08 36.15
N GLY A 287 -7.72 -0.53 35.06
CA GLY A 287 -7.99 -1.96 34.97
C GLY A 287 -6.78 -2.77 34.48
N VAL A 288 -6.88 -4.10 34.56
CA VAL A 288 -5.94 -5.04 33.93
C VAL A 288 -6.72 -6.12 33.21
N VAL A 289 -6.30 -6.41 31.98
CA VAL A 289 -6.78 -7.53 31.18
C VAL A 289 -5.58 -8.42 30.82
N PRO A 290 -5.58 -9.71 31.20
CA PRO A 290 -4.47 -10.59 30.88
C PRO A 290 -4.38 -10.87 29.38
N ALA A 291 -3.17 -10.83 28.85
CA ALA A 291 -2.81 -11.31 27.52
C ALA A 291 -1.38 -11.86 27.54
N ASP A 292 -1.11 -12.87 26.73
CA ASP A 292 0.19 -13.53 26.57
C ASP A 292 1.00 -12.99 25.39
N ARG A 293 0.40 -12.11 24.59
CA ARG A 293 1.01 -11.44 23.44
C ARG A 293 0.48 -10.01 23.29
N LYS A 294 1.18 -9.21 22.49
CA LYS A 294 0.68 -7.90 22.04
C LYS A 294 -0.63 -8.08 21.27
N VAL A 295 -1.60 -7.21 21.54
CA VAL A 295 -2.94 -7.23 20.95
C VAL A 295 -3.15 -6.02 20.04
N ARG A 296 -4.10 -6.14 19.10
CA ARG A 296 -4.50 -5.04 18.21
C ARG A 296 -5.26 -3.95 18.96
N THR A 297 -6.27 -4.34 19.73
CA THR A 297 -7.10 -3.46 20.56
C THR A 297 -7.91 -4.29 21.55
N LEU A 298 -8.73 -3.64 22.38
CA LEU A 298 -9.74 -4.26 23.21
C LEU A 298 -11.07 -3.50 23.15
N SER A 299 -12.14 -4.09 23.67
CA SER A 299 -13.44 -3.43 23.81
C SER A 299 -13.46 -2.38 24.94
N GLU A 300 -14.35 -1.41 24.81
CA GLU A 300 -14.50 -0.24 25.69
C GLU A 300 -14.69 -0.58 27.18
N SER A 301 -15.27 -1.75 27.49
CA SER A 301 -15.40 -2.29 28.85
C SER A 301 -14.39 -3.40 29.15
N GLY A 302 -13.64 -3.86 28.15
CA GLY A 302 -12.58 -4.87 28.30
C GLY A 302 -13.08 -6.31 28.34
N HIS A 303 -14.28 -6.60 27.83
CA HIS A 303 -14.79 -7.97 27.75
C HIS A 303 -14.26 -8.76 26.54
N LEU A 304 -13.67 -8.08 25.55
CA LEU A 304 -13.04 -8.68 24.37
C LEU A 304 -11.64 -8.11 24.11
N VAL A 305 -10.70 -9.00 23.82
CA VAL A 305 -9.40 -8.68 23.23
C VAL A 305 -9.42 -9.02 21.75
N VAL A 306 -9.00 -8.08 20.90
CA VAL A 306 -8.75 -8.32 19.48
C VAL A 306 -7.26 -8.53 19.29
N GLU A 307 -6.85 -9.74 18.98
CA GLU A 307 -5.43 -10.07 18.86
C GLU A 307 -4.92 -9.77 17.44
N GLU A 308 -5.66 -10.19 16.41
CA GLU A 308 -5.31 -9.97 15.00
C GLU A 308 -6.53 -9.56 14.18
N ILE A 309 -6.29 -8.72 13.18
CA ILE A 309 -7.25 -8.37 12.15
C ILE A 309 -6.52 -8.21 10.81
N VAL A 310 -6.99 -8.93 9.79
CA VAL A 310 -6.43 -8.89 8.43
C VAL A 310 -7.59 -8.87 7.45
N THR A 311 -7.52 -8.04 6.41
CA THR A 311 -8.57 -8.00 5.39
C THR A 311 -8.59 -9.29 4.58
N GLN A 312 -9.78 -9.77 4.21
CA GLN A 312 -9.93 -10.93 3.33
C GLN A 312 -9.26 -10.65 2.00
N GLN A 313 -9.35 -9.42 1.49
CA GLN A 313 -8.67 -9.04 0.28
C GLN A 313 -7.14 -9.20 0.40
N SER A 314 -6.52 -8.86 1.55
CA SER A 314 -5.09 -9.14 1.76
C SER A 314 -4.80 -10.65 1.85
N MET A 315 -5.64 -11.41 2.57
CA MET A 315 -5.52 -12.88 2.66
C MET A 315 -5.71 -13.57 1.31
N ARG A 316 -6.61 -13.08 0.46
CA ARG A 316 -6.83 -13.57 -0.90
C ARG A 316 -5.78 -13.05 -1.86
N SER A 317 -5.27 -11.83 -1.74
CA SER A 317 -4.14 -11.39 -2.56
C SER A 317 -2.89 -12.24 -2.30
N VAL A 318 -2.77 -12.76 -1.08
CA VAL A 318 -1.83 -13.80 -0.71
C VAL A 318 -2.27 -15.10 -1.42
N GLY A 319 -3.47 -15.63 -1.15
CA GLY A 319 -3.99 -16.90 -1.69
C GLY A 319 -4.17 -17.05 -3.21
N GLN A 320 -4.38 -15.94 -3.92
CA GLN A 320 -4.90 -15.82 -5.28
C GLN A 320 -4.38 -14.54 -5.95
N PRO A 321 -3.04 -14.35 -6.07
CA PRO A 321 -2.42 -13.06 -6.40
C PRO A 321 -2.69 -12.53 -7.81
N LEU A 322 -3.38 -13.31 -8.64
CA LEU A 322 -3.72 -12.95 -10.02
C LEU A 322 -5.15 -12.44 -10.16
N SER A 323 -5.95 -12.71 -9.14
CA SER A 323 -7.24 -12.08 -9.05
C SER A 323 -6.96 -10.61 -8.78
N PRO A 324 -7.53 -9.67 -9.55
CA PRO A 324 -7.64 -8.31 -9.04
C PRO A 324 -8.27 -8.40 -7.66
N ALA A 325 -7.85 -7.50 -6.79
CA ALA A 325 -8.31 -7.47 -5.42
C ALA A 325 -9.85 -7.46 -5.44
N ASP A 326 -10.48 -8.55 -4.99
CA ASP A 326 -11.93 -8.74 -5.18
C ASP A 326 -12.67 -7.63 -4.42
N PRO A 327 -13.40 -6.74 -5.09
CA PRO A 327 -14.14 -5.68 -4.41
C PRO A 327 -15.28 -6.23 -3.55
N ALA A 328 -15.72 -7.48 -3.79
CA ALA A 328 -16.64 -8.17 -2.90
C ALA A 328 -16.01 -8.57 -1.55
N ASP A 329 -14.67 -8.66 -1.48
CA ASP A 329 -13.94 -8.87 -0.23
C ASP A 329 -13.58 -7.57 0.47
N ALA A 330 -13.88 -6.41 -0.14
CA ALA A 330 -13.55 -5.13 0.44
C ALA A 330 -14.27 -4.95 1.77
N GLY A 331 -13.50 -4.68 2.82
CA GLY A 331 -14.02 -4.63 4.18
C GLY A 331 -14.38 -5.98 4.79
N ASP A 332 -14.22 -7.12 4.10
CA ASP A 332 -14.32 -8.42 4.76
C ASP A 332 -13.05 -8.67 5.58
N VAL A 333 -13.17 -9.30 6.76
CA VAL A 333 -12.03 -9.46 7.68
C VAL A 333 -11.91 -10.85 8.26
N ARG A 334 -10.67 -11.29 8.42
CA ARG A 334 -10.31 -12.34 9.37
C ARG A 334 -9.94 -11.70 10.70
N VAL A 335 -10.66 -12.06 11.75
CA VAL A 335 -10.40 -11.58 13.12
C VAL A 335 -10.08 -12.76 14.03
N THR A 336 -9.04 -12.59 14.85
CA THR A 336 -8.73 -13.48 15.98
C THR A 336 -8.98 -12.69 17.26
N VAL A 337 -9.90 -13.19 18.08
CA VAL A 337 -10.36 -12.53 19.31
C VAL A 337 -10.34 -13.48 20.48
N ARG A 338 -10.34 -12.92 21.69
CA ARG A 338 -10.39 -13.66 22.95
C ARG A 338 -11.38 -13.00 23.91
N ALA A 339 -12.29 -13.80 24.46
CA ALA A 339 -13.17 -13.37 25.55
C ALA A 339 -12.37 -13.29 26.86
N THR A 340 -12.45 -12.16 27.57
CA THR A 340 -11.63 -11.96 28.78
C THR A 340 -12.18 -12.69 30.00
N VAL A 341 -13.48 -13.00 30.01
CA VAL A 341 -14.16 -13.72 31.10
C VAL A 341 -13.79 -15.19 31.12
N SER A 342 -13.90 -15.90 29.99
CA SER A 342 -13.63 -17.34 29.90
C SER A 342 -12.21 -17.68 29.43
N GLY A 343 -11.52 -16.76 28.76
CA GLY A 343 -10.27 -17.02 28.05
C GLY A 343 -10.44 -17.69 26.68
N GLU A 344 -11.68 -17.98 26.26
CA GLU A 344 -12.00 -18.61 24.97
C GLU A 344 -11.50 -17.75 23.81
N GLN A 345 -10.75 -18.39 22.91
CA GLN A 345 -10.24 -17.77 21.69
C GLN A 345 -11.09 -18.21 20.51
N ALA A 346 -11.41 -17.28 19.61
CA ALA A 346 -12.12 -17.55 18.37
C ALA A 346 -11.44 -16.85 17.21
N THR A 347 -11.27 -17.58 16.10
CA THR A 347 -10.89 -17.01 14.80
C THR A 347 -12.03 -17.20 13.81
N ARG A 348 -12.43 -16.11 13.15
CA ARG A 348 -13.52 -16.11 12.18
C ARG A 348 -13.17 -15.22 10.99
N THR A 349 -13.56 -15.67 9.81
CA THR A 349 -13.71 -14.81 8.64
C THR A 349 -15.13 -14.27 8.67
N ILE A 350 -15.26 -12.95 8.67
CA ILE A 350 -16.54 -12.26 8.77
C ILE A 350 -16.75 -11.46 7.50
N ARG A 351 -17.87 -11.76 6.84
CA ARG A 351 -18.40 -10.89 5.80
C ARG A 351 -19.07 -9.71 6.45
N THR A 352 -18.63 -8.51 6.10
CA THR A 352 -19.19 -7.31 6.69
C THR A 352 -20.23 -6.69 5.77
N THR A 353 -21.19 -5.97 6.35
CA THR A 353 -22.19 -5.24 5.57
C THR A 353 -21.59 -3.97 4.98
N ARG A 354 -22.05 -3.55 3.80
CA ARG A 354 -21.67 -2.27 3.18
C ARG A 354 -21.97 -1.12 4.15
N ALA A 355 -20.96 -0.28 4.39
CA ALA A 355 -21.01 0.81 5.36
C ALA A 355 -21.03 2.18 4.67
N PRO A 356 -21.35 3.27 5.40
CA PRO A 356 -21.10 4.62 4.93
C PRO A 356 -19.64 4.78 4.46
N ARG A 357 -19.46 5.33 3.26
CA ARG A 357 -18.14 5.62 2.69
C ARG A 357 -17.87 7.12 2.83
N LEU A 358 -16.73 7.47 3.42
CA LEU A 358 -16.14 8.79 3.29
C LEU A 358 -15.07 8.72 2.21
N ASP A 359 -15.34 9.39 1.09
CA ASP A 359 -14.34 9.69 0.08
C ASP A 359 -13.83 11.11 0.32
N VAL A 360 -12.58 11.23 0.74
CA VAL A 360 -11.95 12.54 0.98
C VAL A 360 -11.56 13.15 -0.36
N GLU A 361 -12.29 14.19 -0.75
CA GLU A 361 -11.89 15.03 -1.88
C GLU A 361 -10.67 15.87 -1.49
N LEU A 362 -9.56 15.66 -2.20
CA LEU A 362 -8.40 16.53 -2.09
C LEU A 362 -8.64 17.78 -2.92
N GLY A 363 -9.39 18.73 -2.37
CA GLY A 363 -9.45 20.09 -2.91
C GLY A 363 -8.10 20.79 -2.79
N SER A 364 -7.73 21.62 -3.76
CA SER A 364 -6.58 22.54 -3.69
C SER A 364 -6.83 23.67 -2.67
N SER A 365 -7.10 23.32 -1.42
CA SER A 365 -7.34 24.28 -0.34
C SER A 365 -6.01 24.77 0.25
N THR A 366 -5.26 25.54 -0.53
CA THR A 366 -4.69 26.75 0.08
C THR A 366 -5.80 27.81 0.00
N PRO A 367 -6.16 28.50 1.10
CA PRO A 367 -6.97 29.70 0.99
C PRO A 367 -6.15 30.71 0.20
N LYS A 368 -6.39 30.81 -1.12
CA LYS A 368 -5.82 31.87 -1.95
C LYS A 368 -6.45 33.18 -1.49
N PRO A 369 -5.66 34.24 -1.21
CA PRO A 369 -6.21 35.56 -0.99
C PRO A 369 -7.11 35.94 -2.17
N ALA A 370 -8.29 36.47 -1.90
CA ALA A 370 -9.21 36.96 -2.92
C ALA A 370 -8.48 38.00 -3.79
N GLY A 371 -8.12 37.64 -5.02
CA GLY A 371 -7.48 38.56 -5.96
C GLY A 371 -6.29 38.01 -6.76
N ALA A 372 -6.34 36.78 -7.27
CA ALA A 372 -5.39 36.34 -8.29
C ALA A 372 -6.09 35.47 -9.34
N ARG A 373 -6.53 36.08 -10.44
CA ARG A 373 -6.77 35.37 -11.70
C ARG A 373 -5.42 34.83 -12.17
N GLY A 374 -5.22 33.53 -12.01
CA GLY A 374 -4.05 32.81 -12.49
C GLY A 374 -4.46 31.40 -12.83
N ALA A 375 -5.25 31.26 -13.90
CA ALA A 375 -5.24 30.05 -14.70
C ALA A 375 -3.88 30.03 -15.41
N LEU A 376 -2.98 29.15 -15.00
CA LEU A 376 -1.83 28.84 -15.85
C LEU A 376 -2.37 28.05 -17.04
N ALA A 377 -2.04 28.53 -18.25
CA ALA A 377 -2.44 27.91 -19.50
C ALA A 377 -1.79 26.52 -19.62
N SER A 378 -2.54 25.56 -20.18
CA SER A 378 -2.15 24.15 -20.36
C SER A 378 -0.93 23.91 -21.27
N ALA A 379 -0.25 24.95 -21.73
CA ALA A 379 0.94 24.88 -22.58
C ALA A 379 2.28 24.83 -21.79
N GLU A 380 2.26 24.97 -20.46
CA GLU A 380 3.49 25.07 -19.64
C GLU A 380 3.79 23.84 -18.74
N LEU A 381 2.96 22.80 -18.74
CA LEU A 381 3.22 21.60 -17.93
C LEU A 381 4.16 20.63 -18.65
N THR A 382 5.47 20.74 -18.37
CA THR A 382 6.48 19.81 -18.92
C THR A 382 6.84 18.72 -17.90
N PRO A 383 6.70 17.43 -18.23
CA PRO A 383 7.13 16.35 -17.34
C PRO A 383 8.63 16.45 -16.99
N THR A 384 8.93 16.29 -15.71
CA THR A 384 10.30 16.25 -15.17
C THR A 384 10.91 14.85 -15.21
N CYS A 385 10.09 13.80 -15.24
CA CYS A 385 10.58 12.43 -15.37
C CYS A 385 10.90 12.10 -16.83
N ALA A 386 12.06 11.48 -17.08
CA ALA A 386 12.62 11.34 -18.42
C ALA A 386 11.93 10.26 -19.28
N VAL A 387 11.36 9.23 -18.67
CA VAL A 387 10.68 8.15 -19.40
C VAL A 387 9.16 8.33 -19.28
N PRO A 388 8.43 8.53 -20.37
CA PRO A 388 6.99 8.75 -20.31
C PRO A 388 6.20 7.53 -19.82
N ARG A 389 5.16 7.77 -19.02
CA ARG A 389 4.29 6.71 -18.45
C ARG A 389 3.38 6.05 -19.50
N ASN A 390 2.69 6.84 -20.32
CA ASN A 390 1.69 6.37 -21.29
C ASN A 390 2.24 6.32 -22.72
N ASP A 391 3.54 6.09 -22.90
CA ASP A 391 4.12 5.85 -24.24
C ASP A 391 3.93 4.37 -24.60
N PRO A 392 3.34 4.02 -25.76
CA PRO A 392 3.21 2.64 -26.21
C PRO A 392 4.54 1.92 -26.44
N LYS A 393 5.67 2.63 -26.49
CA LYS A 393 7.01 2.00 -26.55
C LYS A 393 7.60 1.72 -25.16
N VAL A 394 6.91 2.12 -24.09
CA VAL A 394 7.33 1.93 -22.70
C VAL A 394 6.34 0.97 -22.04
N GLN A 395 6.57 -0.32 -22.25
CA GLN A 395 5.73 -1.39 -21.74
C GLN A 395 6.56 -2.45 -21.01
N PRO A 396 7.07 -2.20 -19.78
CA PRO A 396 7.80 -3.22 -19.03
C PRO A 396 7.02 -4.52 -18.85
N LEU A 397 7.75 -5.63 -18.92
CA LEU A 397 7.28 -6.93 -18.47
C LEU A 397 7.16 -6.93 -16.93
N GLN A 398 6.04 -7.41 -16.41
CA GLN A 398 5.92 -7.79 -15.01
C GLN A 398 6.57 -9.18 -14.79
N PRO A 399 7.70 -9.27 -14.07
CA PRO A 399 8.38 -10.55 -13.87
C PRO A 399 7.62 -11.45 -12.87
N SER A 400 7.82 -12.76 -13.01
CA SER A 400 7.46 -13.73 -11.96
C SER A 400 8.54 -13.77 -10.86
N PRO A 401 8.21 -14.24 -9.63
CA PRO A 401 9.16 -14.24 -8.52
C PRO A 401 10.49 -14.96 -8.82
N ASP A 402 10.45 -16.08 -9.54
CA ASP A 402 11.65 -16.83 -9.94
C ASP A 402 12.51 -16.07 -10.96
N MET A 403 11.91 -15.29 -11.86
CA MET A 403 12.67 -14.39 -12.75
C MET A 403 13.42 -13.33 -11.92
N VAL A 404 12.78 -12.80 -10.85
CA VAL A 404 13.39 -11.80 -9.97
C VAL A 404 14.54 -12.41 -9.15
N GLU A 405 14.32 -13.54 -8.49
CA GLU A 405 15.36 -14.25 -7.73
C GLU A 405 16.53 -14.64 -8.62
N TRP A 406 16.27 -15.17 -9.82
CA TRP A 406 17.32 -15.43 -10.80
C TRP A 406 18.13 -14.17 -11.13
N ALA A 407 17.46 -13.06 -11.44
CA ALA A 407 18.17 -11.83 -11.81
C ALA A 407 19.03 -11.29 -10.67
N VAL A 408 18.53 -11.36 -9.42
CA VAL A 408 19.32 -10.97 -8.24
C VAL A 408 20.51 -11.90 -8.03
N ASP A 409 20.30 -13.21 -8.05
CA ASP A 409 21.36 -14.23 -7.87
C ASP A 409 22.49 -14.08 -8.91
N GLN A 410 22.15 -13.71 -10.14
CA GLN A 410 23.16 -13.38 -11.14
C GLN A 410 23.80 -12.01 -10.89
N ALA A 411 23.02 -10.97 -10.55
CA ALA A 411 23.50 -9.60 -10.39
C ALA A 411 24.47 -9.43 -9.21
N VAL A 412 24.20 -10.06 -8.06
CA VAL A 412 25.07 -9.95 -6.87
C VAL A 412 26.50 -10.44 -7.12
N HIS A 413 26.66 -11.37 -8.06
CA HIS A 413 27.95 -11.93 -8.51
C HIS A 413 28.47 -11.30 -9.82
N GLY A 414 27.79 -10.31 -10.39
CA GLY A 414 28.20 -9.64 -11.63
C GLY A 414 28.02 -10.50 -12.89
N ARG A 415 27.09 -11.46 -12.87
CA ARG A 415 26.88 -12.49 -13.90
C ARG A 415 25.58 -12.29 -14.69
N LEU A 416 24.87 -11.17 -14.52
CA LEU A 416 23.62 -10.87 -15.23
C LEU A 416 23.87 -10.43 -16.69
N THR A 417 24.48 -11.32 -17.47
CA THR A 417 24.97 -11.07 -18.83
C THR A 417 24.05 -11.62 -19.91
N VAL A 418 22.77 -11.87 -19.58
CA VAL A 418 21.76 -12.24 -20.56
C VAL A 418 21.72 -11.22 -21.70
N SER A 419 21.72 -11.70 -22.94
CA SER A 419 21.70 -10.84 -24.11
C SER A 419 20.27 -10.38 -24.41
N ARG A 420 20.04 -9.07 -24.37
CA ARG A 420 18.84 -8.44 -24.90
C ARG A 420 19.09 -8.09 -26.36
N PRO A 421 18.32 -8.64 -27.32
CA PRO A 421 18.47 -8.28 -28.73
C PRO A 421 18.11 -6.81 -28.96
N ALA A 422 18.50 -6.27 -30.12
CA ALA A 422 18.02 -4.96 -30.53
C ALA A 422 16.49 -4.95 -30.56
N ASN A 423 15.91 -3.85 -30.07
CA ASN A 423 14.48 -3.67 -29.89
C ASN A 423 13.84 -4.74 -28.95
N TYR A 424 14.60 -5.23 -27.95
CA TYR A 424 14.05 -6.05 -26.87
C TYR A 424 12.82 -5.38 -26.28
N LEU A 425 11.75 -6.16 -26.09
CA LEU A 425 10.44 -5.70 -25.63
C LEU A 425 9.85 -4.54 -26.46
N LYS A 426 10.23 -4.43 -27.75
CA LYS A 426 9.77 -3.37 -28.66
C LYS A 426 10.06 -1.95 -28.14
N ALA A 427 11.03 -1.80 -27.25
CA ALA A 427 11.33 -0.54 -26.56
C ALA A 427 12.16 0.47 -27.38
N GLY A 428 12.51 0.15 -28.63
CA GLY A 428 13.34 0.98 -29.50
C GLY A 428 14.81 1.06 -29.09
N LEU A 429 15.28 0.17 -28.21
CA LEU A 429 16.63 0.15 -27.69
C LEU A 429 17.61 -0.61 -28.60
N PRO A 430 18.92 -0.26 -28.62
CA PRO A 430 19.94 -1.12 -29.21
C PRO A 430 20.05 -2.45 -28.45
N ALA A 431 20.80 -3.43 -28.97
CA ALA A 431 21.11 -4.64 -28.21
C ALA A 431 21.99 -4.29 -26.98
N TYR A 432 21.74 -4.94 -25.85
CA TYR A 432 22.52 -4.72 -24.63
C TYR A 432 22.53 -5.97 -23.74
N GLN A 433 23.40 -5.99 -22.73
CA GLN A 433 23.32 -6.92 -21.61
C GLN A 433 23.13 -6.10 -20.34
N PRO A 434 22.20 -6.46 -19.42
CA PRO A 434 21.92 -5.66 -18.24
C PRO A 434 23.18 -5.31 -17.43
N GLN A 435 24.05 -6.28 -17.18
CA GLN A 435 25.29 -6.04 -16.42
C GLN A 435 26.36 -5.27 -17.19
N VAL A 436 26.33 -5.25 -18.53
CA VAL A 436 27.24 -4.42 -19.33
C VAL A 436 26.74 -2.97 -19.37
N LEU A 437 25.42 -2.80 -19.48
CA LEU A 437 24.77 -1.49 -19.48
C LEU A 437 24.85 -0.81 -18.10
N PHE A 438 24.81 -1.62 -17.05
CA PHE A 438 25.01 -1.23 -15.66
C PHE A 438 26.12 -2.10 -15.04
N PRO A 439 27.40 -1.78 -15.29
CA PRO A 439 28.52 -2.50 -14.71
C PRO A 439 28.39 -2.57 -13.19
N ARG A 440 28.51 -3.79 -12.63
CA ARG A 440 28.48 -3.99 -11.18
C ARG A 440 29.65 -3.23 -10.56
N ARG A 441 29.35 -2.31 -9.65
CA ARG A 441 30.38 -1.61 -8.87
C ARG A 441 31.11 -2.59 -7.95
N GLN A 442 32.40 -2.37 -7.76
CA GLN A 442 33.15 -3.15 -6.78
C GLN A 442 32.79 -2.70 -5.37
N LEU A 443 32.65 -3.64 -4.44
CA LEU A 443 32.51 -3.32 -3.02
C LEU A 443 33.85 -2.89 -2.46
N ALA A 444 33.85 -1.77 -1.74
CA ALA A 444 34.96 -1.38 -0.89
C ALA A 444 35.18 -2.47 0.16
N GLY A 445 36.40 -3.02 0.20
CA GLY A 445 36.75 -4.20 1.02
C GLY A 445 36.59 -5.56 0.33
N GLY A 446 36.06 -5.60 -0.91
CA GLY A 446 35.82 -6.85 -1.65
C GLY A 446 34.50 -7.54 -1.29
N GLY A 447 34.22 -8.70 -1.90
CA GLY A 447 33.03 -9.52 -1.62
C GLY A 447 31.80 -9.22 -2.50
N THR A 448 30.64 -9.70 -2.03
CA THR A 448 29.34 -9.57 -2.72
C THR A 448 28.24 -9.08 -1.77
N VAL A 449 27.16 -8.55 -2.36
CA VAL A 449 25.90 -8.32 -1.64
C VAL A 449 25.22 -9.68 -1.48
N PRO A 450 24.75 -10.10 -0.29
CA PRO A 450 23.93 -11.29 -0.17
C PRO A 450 22.61 -11.11 -0.94
N ALA A 451 22.27 -12.06 -1.82
CA ALA A 451 21.05 -12.03 -2.63
C ALA A 451 19.79 -11.67 -1.83
N GLN A 452 19.64 -12.25 -0.64
CA GLN A 452 18.50 -12.03 0.26
C GLN A 452 18.28 -10.55 0.62
N VAL A 453 19.35 -9.77 0.79
CA VAL A 453 19.24 -8.34 1.15
C VAL A 453 18.60 -7.57 -0.01
N MET A 454 19.05 -7.82 -1.24
CA MET A 454 18.47 -7.17 -2.40
C MET A 454 17.03 -7.64 -2.64
N LEU A 455 16.75 -8.94 -2.51
CA LEU A 455 15.39 -9.48 -2.65
C LEU A 455 14.41 -8.86 -1.64
N ALA A 456 14.84 -8.69 -0.39
CA ALA A 456 14.05 -8.01 0.64
C ALA A 456 13.81 -6.53 0.34
N ILE A 457 14.79 -5.82 -0.25
CA ILE A 457 14.60 -4.44 -0.75
C ILE A 457 13.55 -4.42 -1.85
N LEU A 458 13.67 -5.28 -2.87
CA LEU A 458 12.68 -5.35 -3.96
C LEU A 458 11.27 -5.70 -3.43
N ALA A 459 11.19 -6.57 -2.43
CA ALA A 459 9.95 -6.94 -1.76
C ALA A 459 9.31 -5.74 -1.05
N GLN A 460 10.11 -4.96 -0.31
CA GLN A 460 9.66 -3.79 0.42
C GLN A 460 9.30 -2.60 -0.48
N GLU A 461 10.06 -2.37 -1.54
CA GLU A 461 9.90 -1.21 -2.43
C GLU A 461 8.66 -1.34 -3.30
N THR A 462 8.48 -2.50 -3.95
CA THR A 462 7.52 -2.66 -5.04
C THR A 462 6.72 -3.94 -5.00
N ASN A 463 6.86 -4.75 -3.94
CA ASN A 463 6.32 -6.12 -3.94
C ASN A 463 6.83 -6.88 -5.18
N LEU A 464 8.11 -6.76 -5.53
CA LEU A 464 8.72 -7.38 -6.72
C LEU A 464 8.08 -6.96 -8.07
N SER A 465 7.52 -5.76 -8.17
CA SER A 465 6.81 -5.29 -9.37
C SER A 465 7.67 -4.37 -10.24
N GLN A 466 7.80 -4.66 -11.53
CA GLN A 466 8.47 -3.79 -12.50
C GLN A 466 7.47 -2.92 -13.27
N ALA A 467 6.33 -3.51 -13.62
CA ALA A 467 5.23 -2.80 -14.24
C ALA A 467 4.26 -2.31 -13.17
N SER A 468 3.33 -1.43 -13.56
CA SER A 468 2.31 -0.90 -12.64
C SER A 468 1.53 -2.04 -11.96
N TRP A 469 0.99 -1.77 -10.78
CA TRP A 469 0.24 -2.73 -9.95
C TRP A 469 -1.00 -3.34 -10.62
N HIS A 470 -1.37 -2.85 -11.80
CA HIS A 470 -2.47 -3.37 -12.61
C HIS A 470 -2.03 -4.49 -13.56
N VAL A 471 -0.72 -4.73 -13.69
CA VAL A 471 -0.15 -5.72 -14.61
C VAL A 471 0.18 -6.98 -13.84
N VAL A 472 -0.20 -8.13 -14.39
CA VAL A 472 0.06 -9.44 -13.79
C VAL A 472 1.34 -10.06 -14.37
N PRO A 473 2.02 -10.98 -13.65
CA PRO A 473 3.18 -11.69 -14.18
C PRO A 473 2.99 -12.25 -15.60
N GLY A 474 3.97 -11.98 -16.46
CA GLY A 474 3.97 -12.42 -17.86
C GLY A 474 3.36 -11.43 -18.86
N ASP A 475 2.66 -10.41 -18.38
CA ASP A 475 2.14 -9.31 -19.17
C ASP A 475 2.99 -8.05 -19.07
N THR A 476 2.68 -7.11 -19.96
CA THR A 476 3.34 -5.82 -20.05
C THR A 476 2.35 -4.71 -19.70
N GLY A 477 2.82 -3.51 -19.41
CA GLY A 477 1.91 -2.37 -19.24
C GLY A 477 2.67 -1.12 -18.85
N ASN A 478 2.00 -0.12 -18.26
CA ASN A 478 2.70 1.07 -17.81
C ASN A 478 3.87 0.73 -16.86
N PRO A 479 4.97 1.52 -16.91
CA PRO A 479 6.03 1.39 -15.91
C PRO A 479 5.51 1.70 -14.51
N LEU A 480 6.05 0.98 -13.51
CA LEU A 480 5.87 1.36 -12.12
C LEU A 480 6.71 2.61 -11.84
N ILE A 481 6.05 3.69 -11.42
CA ILE A 481 6.70 4.97 -11.11
C ILE A 481 6.19 5.49 -9.77
N ALA A 482 7.09 5.86 -8.85
CA ALA A 482 6.74 6.38 -7.52
C ALA A 482 5.80 7.60 -7.60
N SER A 483 6.18 8.59 -8.43
CA SER A 483 5.42 9.82 -8.70
C SER A 483 5.86 10.42 -10.04
N TYR A 484 5.00 10.31 -11.06
CA TYR A 484 5.23 10.86 -12.42
C TYR A 484 4.65 12.26 -12.62
N TYR A 485 3.46 12.53 -12.05
CA TYR A 485 2.76 13.81 -12.21
C TYR A 485 2.99 14.78 -11.06
N GLY A 486 3.73 14.35 -10.02
CA GLY A 486 3.98 15.15 -8.81
C GLY A 486 2.69 15.60 -8.12
N ASN A 487 1.66 14.78 -8.27
CA ASN A 487 0.32 15.11 -7.85
C ASN A 487 0.05 14.82 -6.38
N GLU A 488 1.07 14.34 -5.64
CA GLU A 488 0.97 13.91 -4.24
C GLU A 488 -0.20 12.92 -4.01
N GLY A 489 -0.54 12.15 -5.05
CA GLY A 489 -1.69 11.25 -5.04
C GLY A 489 -3.03 11.96 -5.25
N ASN A 490 -3.13 13.07 -5.97
CA ASN A 490 -4.39 13.67 -6.38
C ASN A 490 -4.57 13.60 -7.91
N LEU A 491 -5.52 12.81 -8.41
CA LEU A 491 -5.75 12.64 -9.86
C LEU A 491 -6.11 13.96 -10.59
N ASP A 492 -6.60 14.99 -9.89
CA ASP A 492 -6.98 16.28 -10.46
C ASP A 492 -5.88 17.36 -10.35
N VAL A 493 -4.68 16.98 -9.91
CA VAL A 493 -3.52 17.88 -9.78
C VAL A 493 -2.36 17.35 -10.61
N ILE A 494 -1.60 18.26 -11.20
CA ILE A 494 -0.29 17.98 -11.77
C ILE A 494 0.64 19.08 -11.27
N ASP A 495 1.70 18.69 -10.59
CA ASP A 495 2.77 19.58 -10.16
C ASP A 495 4.11 18.88 -10.38
N TYR A 496 4.67 19.03 -11.58
CA TYR A 496 5.90 18.34 -11.94
C TYR A 496 7.11 18.72 -11.07
N SER A 497 7.05 19.82 -10.31
CA SER A 497 8.12 20.17 -9.36
C SER A 497 8.20 19.17 -8.18
N LYS A 498 7.10 18.47 -7.90
CA LYS A 498 6.95 17.50 -6.81
C LYS A 498 7.03 16.03 -7.27
N THR A 499 7.44 15.77 -8.50
CA THR A 499 7.70 14.38 -8.93
C THR A 499 8.83 13.80 -8.14
N ASP A 500 8.83 12.49 -7.97
CA ASP A 500 9.98 11.74 -7.45
C ASP A 500 10.83 11.20 -8.62
N CYS A 501 10.18 10.52 -9.56
CA CYS A 501 10.77 9.80 -10.70
C CYS A 501 11.53 8.52 -10.35
N GLY A 502 11.19 7.80 -9.26
CA GLY A 502 11.63 6.43 -9.02
C GLY A 502 10.94 5.42 -9.94
N TYR A 503 11.71 4.62 -10.69
CA TYR A 503 11.20 3.64 -11.67
C TYR A 503 11.45 2.20 -11.26
N GLY A 504 10.44 1.36 -11.54
CA GLY A 504 10.55 -0.11 -11.60
C GLY A 504 10.85 -0.77 -10.27
N ILE A 505 11.25 -2.03 -10.33
CA ILE A 505 11.29 -2.98 -9.20
C ILE A 505 12.18 -2.53 -8.04
N GLY A 506 13.29 -1.86 -8.34
CA GLY A 506 14.21 -1.28 -7.35
C GLY A 506 14.02 0.22 -7.11
N GLN A 507 12.93 0.84 -7.59
CA GLN A 507 12.65 2.28 -7.43
C GLN A 507 13.87 3.18 -7.71
N VAL A 508 14.49 3.00 -8.88
CA VAL A 508 15.67 3.78 -9.28
C VAL A 508 15.26 5.23 -9.58
N THR A 509 15.68 6.17 -8.74
CA THR A 509 15.28 7.60 -8.83
C THR A 509 16.38 8.52 -9.38
N ASP A 510 17.58 8.43 -8.82
CA ASP A 510 18.71 9.27 -9.23
C ASP A 510 19.04 9.04 -10.71
N GLY A 511 19.12 10.12 -11.48
CA GLY A 511 19.39 10.03 -12.93
C GLY A 511 18.15 9.89 -13.82
N MET A 512 16.97 9.66 -13.27
CA MET A 512 15.75 9.42 -14.05
C MET A 512 14.97 10.69 -14.45
N ARG A 513 15.49 11.87 -14.09
CA ARG A 513 14.92 13.16 -14.48
C ARG A 513 15.45 13.66 -15.83
N VAL A 514 14.64 14.45 -16.52
CA VAL A 514 15.05 15.23 -17.69
C VAL A 514 16.23 16.14 -17.31
N GLY A 515 17.23 16.22 -18.19
CA GLY A 515 18.44 17.03 -17.96
C GLY A 515 19.50 16.40 -17.05
N SER A 516 19.21 15.30 -16.36
CA SER A 516 20.25 14.58 -15.60
C SER A 516 21.27 13.92 -16.53
N THR A 517 22.54 13.96 -16.13
CA THR A 517 23.67 13.35 -16.85
C THR A 517 24.15 12.04 -16.21
N VAL A 518 23.50 11.58 -15.14
CA VAL A 518 23.87 10.34 -14.43
C VAL A 518 23.66 9.11 -15.31
N PHE A 519 22.56 9.09 -16.06
CA PHE A 519 22.23 8.01 -17.00
C PHE A 519 22.03 8.55 -18.42
N THR A 520 22.50 7.78 -19.39
CA THR A 520 22.18 7.98 -20.81
C THR A 520 20.69 7.72 -21.08
N ASP A 521 20.17 8.16 -22.23
CA ASP A 521 18.77 7.86 -22.60
C ASP A 521 18.48 6.37 -22.66
N THR A 522 19.40 5.60 -23.26
CA THR A 522 19.35 4.13 -23.31
C THR A 522 19.26 3.51 -21.91
N GLN A 523 20.07 3.99 -20.96
CA GLN A 523 20.03 3.50 -19.57
C GLN A 523 18.70 3.82 -18.90
N ARG A 524 18.21 5.06 -18.99
CA ARG A 524 16.92 5.44 -18.38
C ARG A 524 15.78 4.60 -18.92
N ARG A 525 15.71 4.43 -20.25
CA ARG A 525 14.69 3.58 -20.89
C ARG A 525 14.83 2.12 -20.47
N ALA A 526 16.05 1.55 -20.42
CA ALA A 526 16.27 0.18 -19.97
C ALA A 526 15.83 -0.03 -18.50
N ILE A 527 16.13 0.92 -17.60
CA ILE A 527 15.66 0.91 -16.20
C ILE A 527 14.13 0.85 -16.11
N ALA A 528 13.43 1.55 -17.01
CA ALA A 528 11.98 1.60 -17.01
C ALA A 528 11.32 0.34 -17.60
N VAL A 529 11.92 -0.31 -18.62
CA VAL A 529 11.26 -1.40 -19.37
C VAL A 529 11.79 -2.81 -19.06
N ASP A 530 13.00 -2.96 -18.53
CA ASP A 530 13.63 -4.26 -18.30
C ASP A 530 13.95 -4.45 -16.81
N TYR A 531 13.24 -5.40 -16.18
CA TYR A 531 13.40 -5.69 -14.76
C TYR A 531 14.84 -6.09 -14.40
N ALA A 532 15.56 -6.78 -15.29
CA ALA A 532 16.94 -7.19 -15.06
C ALA A 532 17.90 -5.99 -15.09
N ALA A 533 17.66 -5.05 -16.00
CA ALA A 533 18.41 -3.78 -16.06
C ALA A 533 18.13 -2.90 -14.84
N ASN A 534 16.87 -2.85 -14.39
CA ASN A 534 16.47 -2.15 -13.17
C ASN A 534 17.15 -2.76 -11.93
N ILE A 535 17.13 -4.09 -11.78
CA ILE A 535 17.82 -4.79 -10.68
C ILE A 535 19.32 -4.50 -10.69
N ALA A 536 19.98 -4.51 -11.85
CA ALA A 536 21.40 -4.18 -11.95
C ALA A 536 21.70 -2.71 -11.52
N ALA A 537 20.84 -1.77 -11.90
CA ALA A 537 20.95 -0.38 -11.47
C ALA A 537 20.66 -0.21 -9.96
N GLY A 538 19.60 -0.82 -9.44
CA GLY A 538 19.24 -0.79 -8.02
C GLY A 538 20.29 -1.46 -7.13
N MET A 539 20.91 -2.55 -7.60
CA MET A 539 22.04 -3.19 -6.93
C MET A 539 23.23 -2.24 -6.78
N ASN A 540 23.52 -1.46 -7.83
CA ASN A 540 24.59 -0.45 -7.77
C ASN A 540 24.27 0.64 -6.76
N ILE A 541 23.02 1.07 -6.60
CA ILE A 541 22.63 2.01 -5.54
C ILE A 541 22.96 1.43 -4.16
N LEU A 542 22.62 0.16 -3.90
CA LEU A 542 22.93 -0.48 -2.62
C LEU A 542 24.45 -0.61 -2.38
N ILE A 543 25.21 -1.02 -3.41
CA ILE A 543 26.68 -1.06 -3.36
C ILE A 543 27.25 0.33 -3.11
N GLU A 544 26.68 1.37 -3.70
CA GLU A 544 27.08 2.76 -3.47
C GLU A 544 26.88 3.18 -2.03
N LYS A 545 25.74 2.84 -1.41
CA LYS A 545 25.50 3.15 0.01
C LYS A 545 26.52 2.45 0.92
N TRP A 546 26.81 1.17 0.65
CA TRP A 546 27.90 0.46 1.34
C TRP A 546 29.24 1.17 1.17
N ASN A 547 29.61 1.47 -0.08
CA ASN A 547 30.88 2.08 -0.42
C ASN A 547 31.03 3.50 0.16
N GLN A 548 29.96 4.29 0.21
CA GLN A 548 29.98 5.61 0.83
C GLN A 548 30.41 5.53 2.29
N MET A 549 29.86 4.58 3.05
CA MET A 549 30.23 4.37 4.45
C MET A 549 31.62 3.77 4.61
N ALA A 550 31.98 2.82 3.75
CA ALA A 550 33.27 2.14 3.80
C ALA A 550 34.45 3.01 3.33
N SER A 551 34.20 4.03 2.51
CA SER A 551 35.24 4.93 1.97
C SER A 551 35.55 6.11 2.89
N GLU A 552 34.82 6.27 3.99
CA GLU A 552 35.16 7.25 5.01
C GLU A 552 36.53 6.93 5.64
N LEU A 553 37.19 7.96 6.20
CA LEU A 553 38.38 7.75 7.03
C LEU A 553 38.03 6.83 8.19
N SER A 554 38.96 6.00 8.68
CA SER A 554 38.66 5.03 9.74
C SER A 554 38.09 5.65 11.02
N ALA A 555 38.42 6.91 11.32
CA ALA A 555 37.84 7.67 12.44
C ALA A 555 36.36 8.10 12.21
N HIS A 556 35.85 7.92 11.00
CA HIS A 556 34.53 8.33 10.50
C HIS A 556 33.80 7.18 9.80
N GLN A 557 34.29 5.95 9.83
CA GLN A 557 33.57 4.85 9.17
C GLN A 557 32.30 4.50 9.96
N SER A 558 31.23 4.18 9.22
CA SER A 558 29.99 3.65 9.78
C SER A 558 29.79 2.22 9.32
N TYR A 559 29.67 1.27 10.25
CA TYR A 559 29.48 -0.13 9.89
C TYR A 559 28.85 -0.97 11.00
N MET A 560 28.39 -2.16 10.60
CA MET A 560 27.82 -3.17 11.47
C MET A 560 28.84 -4.30 11.73
N ASN A 561 28.82 -4.82 12.95
CA ASN A 561 29.58 -5.98 13.41
C ASN A 561 31.07 -5.93 13.03
N ASN A 562 31.50 -6.81 12.12
CA ASN A 562 32.88 -6.93 11.64
C ASN A 562 33.12 -6.29 10.26
N ASN A 563 32.14 -5.54 9.72
CA ASN A 563 32.18 -4.88 8.41
C ASN A 563 32.46 -5.82 7.22
N ASP A 564 32.16 -7.11 7.36
CA ASP A 564 32.33 -8.11 6.31
C ASP A 564 31.02 -8.24 5.50
N PRO A 565 31.02 -7.94 4.20
CA PRO A 565 29.80 -7.93 3.39
C PRO A 565 29.17 -9.33 3.20
N THR A 566 29.87 -10.40 3.58
CA THR A 566 29.35 -11.78 3.53
C THR A 566 28.11 -12.00 4.41
N TRP A 567 27.95 -11.21 5.48
CA TRP A 567 26.90 -11.41 6.48
C TRP A 567 25.71 -10.50 6.22
N VAL A 568 24.51 -11.09 6.19
CA VAL A 568 23.24 -10.38 5.95
C VAL A 568 23.07 -9.21 6.92
N GLU A 569 23.31 -9.44 8.21
CA GLU A 569 23.13 -8.45 9.27
C GLU A 569 24.01 -7.21 9.09
N ASN A 570 25.14 -7.34 8.39
CA ASN A 570 26.04 -6.21 8.17
C ASN A 570 25.47 -5.16 7.21
N TRP A 571 24.44 -5.51 6.44
CA TRP A 571 23.79 -4.64 5.47
C TRP A 571 22.73 -3.70 6.07
N PHE A 572 22.47 -3.77 7.38
CA PHE A 572 21.44 -2.95 8.05
C PHE A 572 21.57 -1.45 7.76
N LEU A 573 22.79 -0.89 7.86
CA LEU A 573 23.03 0.53 7.59
C LEU A 573 22.95 0.87 6.10
N ALA A 574 23.32 -0.06 5.22
CA ALA A 574 23.20 0.15 3.78
C ALA A 574 21.72 0.14 3.35
N ALA A 575 20.88 -0.72 3.94
CA ALA A 575 19.43 -0.71 3.77
C ALA A 575 18.80 0.59 4.30
N TRP A 576 19.23 1.09 5.46
CA TRP A 576 18.82 2.40 5.97
C TRP A 576 19.16 3.52 4.98
N ALA A 577 20.40 3.56 4.50
CA ALA A 577 20.87 4.55 3.54
C ALA A 577 20.27 4.40 2.14
N TYR A 578 19.74 3.22 1.80
CA TYR A 578 19.00 2.99 0.55
C TYR A 578 17.73 3.85 0.53
N ASN A 579 16.99 3.86 1.64
CA ASN A 579 15.74 4.61 1.76
C ASN A 579 15.93 6.12 1.98
N SER A 580 16.80 6.52 2.91
CA SER A 580 16.91 7.93 3.33
C SER A 580 18.25 8.58 3.01
N GLY A 581 19.16 7.87 2.32
CA GLY A 581 20.50 8.36 2.00
C GLY A 581 21.53 8.21 3.13
N TYR A 582 22.80 8.41 2.75
CA TYR A 582 23.95 8.56 3.65
C TYR A 582 24.62 9.90 3.36
N TYR A 583 25.00 10.62 4.41
CA TYR A 583 25.61 11.95 4.29
C TYR A 583 27.09 11.88 4.68
N PRO A 584 28.03 12.01 3.73
CA PRO A 584 29.45 11.88 4.02
C PRO A 584 30.00 12.95 4.97
N TYR A 585 31.02 12.60 5.74
CA TYR A 585 31.71 13.50 6.69
C TYR A 585 32.26 14.76 5.99
N ALA A 586 32.74 14.60 4.76
CA ALA A 586 33.26 15.70 3.95
C ALA A 586 32.21 16.81 3.67
N ASN A 587 30.92 16.47 3.73
CA ASN A 587 29.82 17.42 3.51
C ASN A 587 29.20 17.94 4.81
N ARG A 588 29.73 17.60 5.99
CA ARG A 588 29.10 17.94 7.28
C ARG A 588 28.87 19.44 7.47
N ASP A 589 29.75 20.29 6.94
CA ASP A 589 29.62 21.75 7.07
C ASP A 589 28.39 22.29 6.33
N LYS A 590 27.92 21.59 5.28
CA LYS A 590 26.64 21.87 4.60
C LYS A 590 25.42 21.36 5.38
N ASN A 591 25.66 20.49 6.36
CA ASN A 591 24.65 19.78 7.13
C ASN A 591 24.74 20.16 8.63
N ASN A 592 25.11 21.40 8.95
CA ASN A 592 25.25 21.89 10.33
C ASN A 592 26.16 21.02 11.23
N GLY A 593 27.26 20.54 10.67
CA GLY A 593 28.22 19.65 11.34
C GLY A 593 27.79 18.18 11.43
N ARG A 594 26.65 17.79 10.84
CA ARG A 594 26.10 16.43 10.89
C ARG A 594 26.49 15.61 9.67
N TRP A 595 26.63 14.31 9.88
CA TRP A 595 26.95 13.32 8.85
C TRP A 595 26.55 11.92 9.35
N GLY A 596 26.46 10.95 8.44
CA GLY A 596 25.97 9.61 8.72
C GLY A 596 24.57 9.35 8.17
N VAL A 597 23.77 8.57 8.90
CA VAL A 597 22.37 8.24 8.58
C VAL A 597 21.37 9.05 9.42
N GLY A 598 20.26 9.47 8.82
CA GLY A 598 19.26 10.39 9.43
C GLY A 598 18.33 9.74 10.47
N TRP A 599 17.75 10.55 11.37
CA TRP A 599 17.01 10.10 12.57
C TRP A 599 15.70 9.34 12.29
N PHE A 600 15.01 9.63 11.17
CA PHE A 600 13.73 9.01 10.83
C PHE A 600 13.73 7.48 10.88
N ASN A 601 14.80 6.86 10.38
CA ASN A 601 14.94 5.40 10.29
C ASN A 601 15.69 4.80 11.49
N ASN A 602 15.97 5.58 12.54
CA ASN A 602 16.58 5.06 13.75
C ASN A 602 15.57 4.21 14.53
N PRO A 603 15.87 2.93 14.86
CA PRO A 603 14.98 2.11 15.68
C PRO A 603 14.62 2.72 17.04
N ALA A 604 15.47 3.60 17.58
CA ALA A 604 15.21 4.34 18.82
C ALA A 604 14.26 5.54 18.65
N ASN A 605 13.85 5.88 17.43
CA ASN A 605 12.91 6.97 17.17
C ASN A 605 11.55 6.65 17.82
N PRO A 606 11.03 7.49 18.73
CA PRO A 606 9.79 7.22 19.46
C PRO A 606 8.53 7.25 18.57
N ARG A 607 8.67 7.56 17.27
CA ARG A 607 7.63 7.31 16.26
C ARG A 607 7.29 5.84 16.09
N TYR A 608 8.22 4.94 16.42
CA TYR A 608 8.02 3.50 16.40
C TYR A 608 7.75 3.01 17.82
N PRO A 609 6.72 2.18 18.05
CA PRO A 609 6.37 1.72 19.39
C PRO A 609 7.53 0.97 20.03
N ALA A 610 7.78 1.28 21.30
CA ALA A 610 8.89 0.73 22.07
C ALA A 610 8.63 -0.70 22.58
N ASN A 611 7.49 -1.30 22.29
CA ASN A 611 7.17 -2.68 22.63
C ASN A 611 6.99 -3.58 21.39
N ARG A 612 7.55 -3.18 20.23
CA ARG A 612 7.49 -4.00 19.01
C ARG A 612 8.54 -5.10 19.01
N ALA A 613 8.12 -6.31 18.65
CA ALA A 613 9.01 -7.38 18.22
C ALA A 613 9.59 -7.06 16.83
N PRO A 614 10.62 -7.77 16.35
CA PRO A 614 11.06 -7.64 14.96
C PRO A 614 9.95 -7.90 13.95
N PHE A 615 9.95 -7.14 12.85
CA PHE A 615 8.89 -7.16 11.84
C PHE A 615 8.68 -8.56 11.27
N LEU A 616 7.42 -9.02 11.18
CA LEU A 616 6.96 -10.32 10.66
C LEU A 616 7.39 -11.55 11.47
N ARG A 617 8.33 -11.41 12.41
CA ARG A 617 8.87 -12.54 13.19
C ARG A 617 7.80 -13.24 14.05
N LEU A 618 6.77 -12.52 14.48
CA LEU A 618 5.66 -13.09 15.25
C LEU A 618 4.44 -13.39 14.37
N THR A 619 4.17 -12.57 13.35
CA THR A 619 3.00 -12.72 12.50
C THR A 619 3.12 -11.93 11.21
N MET A 620 2.63 -12.49 10.10
CA MET A 620 2.48 -11.76 8.83
C MET A 620 1.50 -10.59 8.92
N ALA A 621 0.64 -10.55 9.95
CA ALA A 621 -0.30 -9.45 10.19
C ALA A 621 0.41 -8.12 10.49
N ASP A 622 1.70 -8.13 10.83
CA ASP A 622 2.51 -6.91 10.96
C ASP A 622 2.52 -6.08 9.66
N ALA A 623 2.37 -6.71 8.50
CA ALA A 623 2.25 -6.05 7.20
C ALA A 623 0.99 -5.16 7.06
N GLU A 624 0.03 -5.25 7.98
CA GLU A 624 -1.10 -4.31 8.08
C GLU A 624 -0.71 -2.96 8.67
N ARG A 625 0.40 -2.87 9.43
CA ARG A 625 0.91 -1.65 10.07
C ARG A 625 2.42 -1.50 9.86
N PRO A 626 2.90 -1.43 8.61
CA PRO A 626 4.33 -1.37 8.34
C PRO A 626 5.01 -0.12 8.93
N ASN A 627 4.25 0.97 9.14
CA ASN A 627 4.73 2.21 9.74
C ASN A 627 5.11 2.08 11.24
N ASP A 628 4.83 0.95 11.88
CA ASP A 628 5.27 0.68 13.24
C ASP A 628 6.76 0.24 13.31
N TRP A 629 7.44 0.01 12.17
CA TRP A 629 8.86 -0.35 12.09
C TRP A 629 9.66 0.60 11.19
N ALA A 630 10.95 0.78 11.51
CA ALA A 630 11.87 1.51 10.64
C ALA A 630 12.14 0.73 9.34
N TYR A 631 12.58 1.43 8.29
CA TYR A 631 12.82 0.79 6.98
C TYR A 631 13.78 -0.41 7.07
N ALA A 632 14.94 -0.25 7.71
CA ALA A 632 15.92 -1.34 7.84
C ALA A 632 15.40 -2.53 8.68
N GLU A 633 14.53 -2.30 9.68
CA GLU A 633 13.87 -3.39 10.41
C GLU A 633 12.93 -4.19 9.50
N ARG A 634 12.22 -3.51 8.59
CA ARG A 634 11.35 -4.17 7.61
C ARG A 634 12.13 -4.99 6.59
N ILE A 635 13.28 -4.49 6.12
CA ILE A 635 14.16 -5.26 5.23
C ILE A 635 14.63 -6.55 5.93
N MET A 636 15.08 -6.48 7.19
CA MET A 636 15.48 -7.69 7.92
C MET A 636 14.31 -8.67 8.11
N GLY A 637 13.09 -8.17 8.35
CA GLY A 637 11.89 -9.00 8.40
C GLY A 637 11.60 -9.71 7.08
N TRP A 638 11.74 -9.03 5.93
CA TRP A 638 11.59 -9.66 4.61
C TRP A 638 12.72 -10.62 4.24
N VAL A 639 13.90 -10.51 4.85
CA VAL A 639 14.95 -11.52 4.73
C VAL A 639 14.58 -12.78 5.51
N GLU A 640 14.03 -12.64 6.73
CA GLU A 640 13.59 -13.77 7.56
C GLU A 640 12.33 -14.45 7.05
N SER A 641 11.40 -13.67 6.51
CA SER A 641 10.07 -14.12 6.11
C SER A 641 9.77 -13.61 4.71
N PRO A 642 10.24 -14.31 3.65
CA PRO A 642 9.99 -13.93 2.27
C PRO A 642 8.49 -13.71 1.98
N GLN A 643 8.18 -12.75 1.12
CA GLN A 643 6.81 -12.54 0.64
C GLN A 643 6.25 -13.83 0.06
N LEU A 644 4.98 -14.11 0.34
CA LEU A 644 4.30 -15.23 -0.30
C LEU A 644 3.73 -14.78 -1.64
N LYS A 645 4.11 -15.47 -2.72
CA LYS A 645 3.67 -15.20 -4.10
C LYS A 645 3.48 -16.51 -4.86
N GLY A 646 2.84 -16.44 -6.03
CA GLY A 646 2.70 -17.56 -6.96
C GLY A 646 1.24 -17.93 -7.25
N PHE A 647 1.03 -18.55 -8.40
CA PHE A 647 -0.27 -19.04 -8.85
C PHE A 647 -0.09 -20.30 -9.69
N PRO A 648 -1.02 -21.28 -9.60
CA PRO A 648 -2.15 -21.36 -8.67
C PRO A 648 -1.73 -21.75 -7.24
N VAL A 649 -0.45 -22.09 -7.04
CA VAL A 649 0.11 -22.49 -5.74
C VAL A 649 1.02 -21.38 -5.23
N MET A 650 0.77 -21.00 -3.98
CA MET A 650 1.60 -20.06 -3.24
C MET A 650 2.89 -20.70 -2.73
N SER A 651 3.98 -19.95 -2.79
CA SER A 651 5.22 -20.27 -2.09
C SER A 651 5.91 -19.00 -1.62
N ALA A 652 6.96 -19.15 -0.83
CA ALA A 652 7.94 -18.08 -0.66
C ALA A 652 8.39 -17.59 -2.06
N ALA A 653 8.44 -16.26 -2.23
CA ALA A 653 8.81 -15.62 -3.49
C ALA A 653 10.30 -15.80 -3.81
N TYR A 654 11.11 -16.09 -2.80
CA TYR A 654 12.55 -16.32 -2.88
C TYR A 654 13.03 -17.11 -1.66
N ALA A 655 14.25 -17.65 -1.73
CA ALA A 655 14.84 -18.44 -0.65
C ALA A 655 15.31 -17.59 0.55
N GLU A 656 15.05 -18.09 1.75
CA GLU A 656 15.65 -17.64 3.01
C GLU A 656 17.18 -17.77 3.00
N PRO A 657 17.91 -16.99 3.82
CA PRO A 657 19.37 -17.09 3.89
C PRO A 657 19.83 -18.41 4.54
N THR A 658 21.12 -18.69 4.46
CA THR A 658 21.73 -19.76 5.26
C THR A 658 22.04 -19.22 6.66
N TYR A 659 21.25 -19.61 7.65
CA TYR A 659 21.47 -19.23 9.05
C TYR A 659 22.74 -19.88 9.63
N GLY A 660 23.44 -19.16 10.50
CA GLY A 660 24.60 -19.68 11.20
C GLY A 660 24.20 -20.65 12.31
N ALA A 661 25.08 -21.61 12.67
CA ALA A 661 24.77 -22.63 13.67
C ALA A 661 24.39 -22.05 15.05
N ASN A 662 24.89 -20.86 15.37
CA ASN A 662 24.64 -20.13 16.60
C ASN A 662 23.72 -18.92 16.40
N SER A 663 23.07 -18.78 15.24
CA SER A 663 22.04 -17.76 15.04
C SER A 663 20.98 -17.87 16.15
N PRO A 664 20.45 -16.73 16.64
CA PRO A 664 19.40 -16.72 17.63
C PRO A 664 18.23 -17.61 17.21
N ARG A 665 17.49 -18.14 18.20
CA ARG A 665 16.34 -19.00 17.93
C ARG A 665 15.05 -18.47 18.56
N THR A 666 13.93 -18.70 17.89
CA THR A 666 12.58 -18.32 18.32
C THR A 666 11.60 -19.52 18.22
N GLY A 667 10.32 -19.26 18.53
CA GLY A 667 9.21 -20.22 18.44
C GLY A 667 8.99 -21.03 19.72
N PRO A 668 7.92 -21.85 19.80
CA PRO A 668 7.49 -22.55 21.02
C PRO A 668 8.53 -23.47 21.67
N GLN A 669 9.57 -23.85 20.93
CA GLN A 669 10.69 -24.68 21.41
C GLN A 669 12.06 -24.02 21.18
N GLY A 670 12.11 -22.78 20.69
CA GLY A 670 13.39 -22.13 20.35
C GLY A 670 14.15 -22.88 19.27
N ASN A 671 13.47 -23.42 18.25
CA ASN A 671 14.08 -24.25 17.21
C ASN A 671 14.25 -23.50 15.87
N GLU A 672 13.54 -22.39 15.67
CA GLU A 672 13.56 -21.63 14.43
C GLU A 672 14.70 -20.61 14.47
N GLN A 673 15.68 -20.75 13.59
CA GLN A 673 16.80 -19.80 13.49
C GLN A 673 16.33 -18.49 12.86
N VAL A 674 16.79 -17.38 13.41
CA VAL A 674 16.47 -16.02 12.96
C VAL A 674 17.74 -15.16 12.87
N LEU A 675 17.65 -13.99 12.25
CA LEU A 675 18.76 -13.05 12.17
C LEU A 675 19.05 -12.42 13.53
N SER A 676 20.33 -12.08 13.70
CA SER A 676 20.81 -11.23 14.78
C SER A 676 20.48 -9.76 14.48
N ILE A 677 19.27 -9.31 14.84
CA ILE A 677 18.77 -7.95 14.55
C ILE A 677 19.28 -6.96 15.62
N PRO A 678 19.73 -5.74 15.23
CA PRO A 678 20.19 -4.74 16.19
C PRO A 678 19.12 -4.42 17.23
N GLY A 679 19.52 -4.34 18.50
CA GLY A 679 18.66 -3.82 19.54
C GLY A 679 18.29 -2.35 19.27
N ARG A 680 17.17 -1.90 19.83
CA ARG A 680 16.62 -0.54 19.65
C ARG A 680 17.66 0.58 19.76
N TYR A 681 18.51 0.50 20.78
CA TYR A 681 19.48 1.53 21.11
C TYR A 681 20.88 1.26 20.55
N ALA A 682 21.04 0.28 19.65
CA ALA A 682 22.33 -0.01 19.00
C ALA A 682 22.91 1.21 18.26
N PHE A 683 22.04 2.12 17.82
CA PHE A 683 22.40 3.35 17.10
C PHE A 683 22.22 4.60 17.97
N CYS A 684 22.48 4.49 19.27
CA CYS A 684 22.41 5.59 20.23
C CYS A 684 23.69 5.71 21.04
N SER A 685 24.36 6.85 20.87
CA SER A 685 25.61 7.15 21.58
C SER A 685 25.80 8.67 21.70
N THR A 686 26.99 9.08 22.16
CA THR A 686 27.35 10.50 22.23
C THR A 686 27.38 11.19 20.86
N VAL A 687 27.59 10.44 19.76
CA VAL A 687 27.69 11.00 18.40
C VAL A 687 26.41 11.69 17.93
N ASN A 688 25.27 11.14 18.34
CA ASN A 688 23.95 11.63 18.01
C ASN A 688 23.19 12.11 19.24
N ASN A 689 23.87 12.18 20.40
CA ASN A 689 23.29 12.44 21.71
C ASN A 689 22.08 11.53 22.06
N CYS A 690 21.85 10.45 21.32
CA CYS A 690 20.72 9.57 21.58
C CYS A 690 21.01 8.68 22.78
N SER A 691 20.01 8.46 23.62
CA SER A 691 20.12 7.49 24.71
C SER A 691 18.74 6.95 25.11
N GLN A 692 18.73 5.85 25.85
CA GLN A 692 17.51 5.39 26.51
C GLN A 692 16.95 6.44 27.47
N ALA A 693 17.84 7.16 28.18
CA ALA A 693 17.43 8.15 29.15
C ALA A 693 16.63 9.28 28.49
N THR A 694 17.02 9.71 27.30
CA THR A 694 16.42 10.83 26.56
C THR A 694 15.24 10.42 25.69
N ASN A 695 14.76 9.18 25.86
CA ASN A 695 13.76 8.56 25.01
C ASN A 695 14.11 8.60 23.51
N GLY A 696 15.38 8.32 23.19
CA GLY A 696 15.90 8.55 21.85
C GLY A 696 16.63 9.89 21.76
N CYS A 697 16.22 10.74 20.84
CA CYS A 697 16.88 12.02 20.55
C CYS A 697 16.57 13.10 21.62
N PRO A 698 17.57 13.70 22.28
CA PRO A 698 17.37 14.74 23.30
C PRO A 698 17.10 16.13 22.75
N ALA A 699 17.39 16.37 21.47
CA ALA A 699 17.23 17.68 20.86
C ALA A 699 15.77 17.90 20.46
N ASP A 700 15.29 19.14 20.58
CA ASP A 700 14.00 19.59 20.02
C ASP A 700 14.04 19.65 18.47
N SER A 701 14.83 18.79 17.82
CA SER A 701 15.12 18.70 16.38
C SER A 701 15.67 17.31 16.02
N GLU A 702 15.43 16.78 14.82
CA GLU A 702 15.95 15.49 14.29
C GLU A 702 17.48 15.42 14.06
N LEU A 703 18.27 16.32 14.66
CA LEU A 703 19.74 16.41 14.54
C LEU A 703 20.50 15.18 15.09
N CYS A 704 19.80 14.11 15.45
CA CYS A 704 20.32 12.86 15.98
C CYS A 704 20.77 11.89 14.86
N TRP A 705 21.46 12.43 13.86
CA TRP A 705 22.10 11.65 12.80
C TRP A 705 23.19 10.79 13.41
N TRP A 706 23.21 9.52 13.02
CA TRP A 706 24.11 8.54 13.60
C TRP A 706 25.23 8.14 12.65
N HIS A 707 26.41 7.92 13.21
CA HIS A 707 27.57 7.35 12.55
C HIS A 707 28.39 6.54 13.57
N GLY A 708 29.21 5.62 13.07
CA GLY A 708 30.11 4.81 13.89
C GLY A 708 29.86 3.31 13.79
N VAL A 709 30.22 2.57 14.83
CA VAL A 709 30.17 1.11 14.84
C VAL A 709 29.00 0.64 15.70
N ALA A 710 28.17 -0.24 15.14
CA ALA A 710 27.09 -0.90 15.87
C ALA A 710 27.22 -2.42 15.75
N HIS A 711 26.70 -3.12 16.75
CA HIS A 711 26.74 -4.58 16.83
C HIS A 711 25.34 -5.14 17.02
N SER A 712 25.02 -6.19 16.27
CA SER A 712 23.77 -6.94 16.36
C SER A 712 23.99 -8.42 16.69
N GLY A 713 25.17 -8.96 16.39
CA GLY A 713 25.59 -10.31 16.75
C GLY A 713 27.08 -10.54 16.47
N ASN A 714 27.64 -11.64 16.95
CA ASN A 714 29.01 -12.05 16.68
C ASN A 714 29.09 -12.95 15.44
N CYS A 715 29.18 -12.32 14.26
CA CYS A 715 29.20 -13.05 12.99
C CYS A 715 30.35 -14.07 12.86
N LEU A 716 31.50 -13.80 13.49
CA LEU A 716 32.63 -14.73 13.51
C LEU A 716 32.37 -15.98 14.37
N GLN A 717 31.36 -15.95 15.24
CA GLN A 717 30.90 -17.08 16.04
C GLN A 717 29.65 -17.72 15.47
N ALA A 718 29.38 -17.55 14.16
CA ALA A 718 28.24 -18.13 13.46
C ALA A 718 26.86 -17.69 14.02
N GLU A 719 26.75 -16.47 14.55
CA GLU A 719 25.48 -15.87 14.98
C GLU A 719 24.75 -15.12 13.83
N CYS A 720 25.42 -14.92 12.70
CA CYS A 720 24.91 -14.17 11.55
C CYS A 720 24.60 -15.11 10.37
N ALA A 721 23.70 -14.68 9.48
CA ALA A 721 23.29 -15.42 8.29
C ALA A 721 24.11 -15.05 7.05
N LYS A 722 24.18 -15.98 6.09
CA LYS A 722 24.89 -15.84 4.81
C LYS A 722 23.96 -16.00 3.62
N GLU A 723 24.45 -15.59 2.47
CA GLU A 723 23.79 -15.80 1.18
C GLU A 723 23.40 -17.27 0.95
N LYS A 724 22.24 -17.45 0.32
CA LYS A 724 21.82 -18.71 -0.30
C LYS A 724 21.36 -18.40 -1.72
N LEU A 725 22.01 -18.97 -2.73
CA LEU A 725 21.56 -18.82 -4.11
C LEU A 725 20.62 -19.97 -4.49
N THR A 726 19.53 -19.63 -5.14
CA THR A 726 18.64 -20.60 -5.80
C THR A 726 19.14 -20.89 -7.21
N PHE A 727 19.64 -19.86 -7.91
CA PHE A 727 20.13 -19.93 -9.28
C PHE A 727 21.65 -19.77 -9.33
N GLY A 728 22.33 -20.86 -9.73
CA GLY A 728 23.79 -20.89 -9.86
C GLY A 728 24.32 -20.06 -11.02
N SER A 729 25.65 -20.01 -11.15
CA SER A 729 26.32 -19.37 -12.27
C SER A 729 25.94 -20.02 -13.61
N GLY A 730 25.56 -19.22 -14.59
CA GLY A 730 25.24 -19.70 -15.94
C GLY A 730 23.85 -20.32 -16.09
N THR A 731 23.03 -20.30 -15.02
CA THR A 731 21.62 -20.67 -15.13
C THR A 731 20.90 -19.70 -16.07
N ALA A 732 20.14 -20.23 -17.02
CA ALA A 732 19.37 -19.43 -17.97
C ALA A 732 18.26 -18.65 -17.25
N GLU A 733 17.87 -17.51 -17.83
CA GLU A 733 16.70 -16.75 -17.39
C GLU A 733 15.46 -17.66 -17.39
N PRO A 734 14.71 -17.73 -16.28
CA PRO A 734 13.43 -18.42 -16.26
C PRO A 734 12.51 -17.88 -17.35
N GLY A 735 11.82 -18.78 -18.03
CA GLY A 735 10.88 -18.40 -19.08
C GLY A 735 9.74 -17.54 -18.54
N VAL A 736 9.21 -16.65 -19.38
CA VAL A 736 8.05 -15.82 -19.04
C VAL A 736 6.86 -16.73 -18.72
N LYS A 737 6.37 -16.64 -17.49
CA LYS A 737 5.17 -17.36 -17.04
C LYS A 737 3.95 -16.46 -17.21
N ARG A 738 3.17 -16.72 -18.24
CA ARG A 738 1.89 -16.04 -18.47
C ARG A 738 0.81 -16.62 -17.59
N ILE A 739 -0.06 -15.72 -17.19
CA ILE A 739 -1.28 -16.02 -16.45
C ILE A 739 -2.42 -16.20 -17.44
N TYR A 740 -2.56 -15.19 -18.30
CA TYR A 740 -3.49 -15.17 -19.40
C TYR A 740 -2.74 -15.61 -20.64
N GLU A 741 -3.14 -16.77 -21.17
CA GLU A 741 -2.64 -17.22 -22.47
C GLU A 741 -3.10 -16.25 -23.54
N ARG A 742 -2.20 -15.94 -24.47
CA ARG A 742 -2.49 -14.94 -25.49
C ARG A 742 -3.25 -15.56 -26.66
N ASN A 743 -4.35 -14.94 -27.08
CA ASN A 743 -5.01 -15.32 -28.31
C ASN A 743 -4.33 -14.68 -29.54
N CYS A 744 -3.68 -15.51 -30.37
CA CYS A 744 -3.05 -15.08 -31.63
C CYS A 744 -3.85 -15.39 -32.88
N GLU A 745 -5.12 -15.81 -32.77
CA GLU A 745 -5.97 -16.10 -33.92
C GLU A 745 -6.22 -14.85 -34.77
N THR A 746 -6.32 -15.05 -36.09
CA THR A 746 -6.62 -13.96 -37.01
C THR A 746 -8.13 -13.84 -37.14
N PHE A 747 -8.67 -12.67 -36.82
CA PHE A 747 -10.08 -12.37 -37.03
C PHE A 747 -10.44 -12.50 -38.52
N THR A 748 -11.31 -13.46 -38.85
CA THR A 748 -11.73 -13.76 -40.22
C THR A 748 -13.00 -13.03 -40.64
N GLY A 749 -13.75 -12.48 -39.66
CA GLY A 749 -15.10 -11.93 -39.82
C GLY A 749 -16.15 -12.94 -40.30
N ASP A 750 -15.77 -14.21 -40.48
CA ASP A 750 -16.65 -15.24 -41.00
C ASP A 750 -17.04 -16.20 -39.87
N LYS A 751 -18.09 -15.82 -39.14
CA LYS A 751 -18.80 -16.72 -38.24
C LYS A 751 -20.01 -17.28 -38.98
N ASN A 752 -20.08 -18.61 -39.14
CA ASN A 752 -21.19 -19.33 -39.75
C ASN A 752 -21.55 -18.94 -41.21
N GLY A 753 -20.63 -18.34 -41.99
CA GLY A 753 -20.87 -18.01 -43.39
C GLY A 753 -21.63 -16.69 -43.62
N ASN A 754 -21.84 -15.87 -42.58
CA ASN A 754 -22.66 -14.65 -42.69
C ASN A 754 -21.94 -13.46 -43.34
N ARG A 755 -20.64 -13.57 -43.62
CA ARG A 755 -19.85 -12.50 -44.24
C ARG A 755 -20.12 -12.38 -45.75
N ASP A 756 -20.31 -11.15 -46.22
CA ASP A 756 -20.21 -10.82 -47.65
C ASP A 756 -18.73 -10.79 -48.07
N THR A 757 -18.30 -11.82 -48.80
CA THR A 757 -16.92 -11.97 -49.25
C THR A 757 -16.55 -11.03 -50.40
N SER A 758 -17.52 -10.35 -51.02
CA SER A 758 -17.26 -9.38 -52.10
C SER A 758 -16.72 -8.04 -51.57
N LYS A 759 -16.92 -7.75 -50.28
CA LYS A 759 -16.39 -6.57 -49.60
C LYS A 759 -15.36 -6.97 -48.55
N ARG A 760 -14.37 -6.09 -48.33
CA ARG A 760 -13.33 -6.30 -47.33
C ARG A 760 -13.82 -5.97 -45.93
N ILE A 761 -13.28 -6.66 -44.93
CA ILE A 761 -13.48 -6.34 -43.51
C ILE A 761 -12.58 -5.16 -43.17
N SER A 762 -13.06 -4.30 -42.28
CA SER A 762 -12.25 -3.28 -41.64
C SER A 762 -12.00 -3.67 -40.18
N VAL A 763 -10.74 -3.79 -39.77
CA VAL A 763 -10.34 -4.01 -38.38
C VAL A 763 -9.54 -2.81 -37.92
N VAL A 764 -10.02 -2.14 -36.87
CA VAL A 764 -9.41 -0.96 -36.29
C VAL A 764 -8.73 -1.35 -34.98
N TYR A 765 -7.41 -1.28 -34.97
CA TYR A 765 -6.58 -1.51 -33.77
C TYR A 765 -6.43 -0.23 -32.93
N THR A 766 -6.08 -0.39 -31.65
CA THR A 766 -5.88 0.71 -30.70
C THR A 766 -4.54 1.43 -30.91
N LEU A 767 -3.55 0.77 -31.51
CA LEU A 767 -2.29 1.37 -31.91
C LEU A 767 -2.12 1.30 -33.44
N ASN A 768 -1.60 2.37 -34.02
CA ASN A 768 -1.32 2.44 -35.46
C ASN A 768 0.00 1.78 -35.84
N ASP A 769 0.97 1.73 -34.91
CA ASP A 769 2.23 1.02 -35.07
C ASP A 769 2.16 -0.32 -34.32
N THR A 770 1.91 -1.36 -35.10
CA THR A 770 1.76 -2.73 -34.63
C THR A 770 3.05 -3.30 -34.04
N GLY A 771 4.19 -2.67 -34.39
CA GLY A 771 5.48 -2.89 -33.78
C GLY A 771 5.53 -2.53 -32.30
N GLN A 772 4.47 -1.95 -31.72
CA GLN A 772 4.39 -1.55 -30.30
C GLN A 772 3.68 -2.56 -29.39
N TYR A 773 3.06 -3.62 -29.91
CA TYR A 773 2.41 -4.67 -29.09
C TYR A 773 3.46 -5.54 -28.39
N ASN A 774 4.00 -5.08 -27.27
CA ASN A 774 5.06 -5.76 -26.54
C ASN A 774 4.57 -7.07 -25.93
N LEU A 775 5.31 -8.16 -26.14
CA LEU A 775 4.84 -9.51 -25.88
C LEU A 775 3.38 -9.67 -26.34
N GLY A 776 3.09 -9.17 -27.54
CA GLY A 776 1.85 -9.33 -28.28
C GLY A 776 2.07 -10.13 -29.58
N CYS A 777 1.00 -10.48 -30.28
CA CYS A 777 1.09 -11.21 -31.55
C CYS A 777 1.47 -10.28 -32.71
N SER A 778 1.85 -10.86 -33.84
CA SER A 778 1.91 -10.10 -35.10
C SER A 778 0.50 -9.69 -35.54
N ILE A 779 0.35 -8.47 -36.04
CA ILE A 779 -0.90 -7.94 -36.58
C ILE A 779 -0.66 -7.20 -37.90
N GLY A 780 -1.69 -7.14 -38.74
CA GLY A 780 -1.70 -6.35 -39.97
C GLY A 780 -1.91 -4.86 -39.70
N ALA A 781 -1.87 -4.04 -40.74
CA ALA A 781 -2.14 -2.61 -40.63
C ALA A 781 -3.58 -2.34 -40.15
N SER A 782 -3.75 -1.33 -39.29
CA SER A 782 -5.07 -0.85 -38.89
C SER A 782 -5.81 -0.27 -40.09
N ASP A 783 -7.03 -0.74 -40.32
CA ASP A 783 -7.86 -0.29 -41.42
C ASP A 783 -8.90 0.73 -40.96
N GLY A 784 -8.40 1.84 -40.45
CA GLY A 784 -9.21 2.91 -39.91
C GLY A 784 -8.39 3.73 -38.93
N LYS A 785 -9.09 4.39 -38.00
CA LYS A 785 -8.46 5.23 -36.99
C LYS A 785 -9.12 5.00 -35.63
N PHE A 786 -8.29 4.67 -34.65
CA PHE A 786 -8.64 4.80 -33.25
C PHE A 786 -8.20 6.18 -32.72
N THR A 787 -8.97 6.78 -31.83
CA THR A 787 -8.64 8.06 -31.19
C THR A 787 -9.11 8.08 -29.75
N ILE A 788 -8.24 8.51 -28.84
CA ILE A 788 -8.60 8.82 -27.46
C ILE A 788 -8.75 10.34 -27.31
N ARG A 789 -9.90 10.78 -26.84
CA ARG A 789 -10.18 12.17 -26.47
C ARG A 789 -10.17 12.29 -24.95
N ARG A 790 -9.48 13.32 -24.46
CA ARG A 790 -9.16 13.52 -23.04
C ARG A 790 -9.70 14.84 -22.53
N GLY A 791 -10.28 14.82 -21.34
CA GLY A 791 -10.90 15.97 -20.69
C GLY A 791 -12.23 16.39 -21.33
N LEU A 792 -12.95 17.27 -20.63
CA LEU A 792 -14.14 17.96 -21.13
C LEU A 792 -13.93 19.47 -20.97
N PRO A 793 -13.97 20.27 -22.07
CA PRO A 793 -13.99 19.85 -23.47
C PRO A 793 -12.71 19.11 -23.89
N ALA A 794 -12.83 18.17 -24.82
CA ALA A 794 -11.72 17.35 -25.29
C ALA A 794 -10.56 18.20 -25.83
N GLY A 795 -9.34 17.93 -25.35
CA GLY A 795 -8.14 18.67 -25.75
C GLY A 795 -8.05 20.08 -25.16
N GLY A 796 -8.98 20.47 -24.28
CA GLY A 796 -8.94 21.72 -23.53
C GLY A 796 -7.97 21.68 -22.33
N SER A 797 -8.08 22.67 -21.45
CA SER A 797 -7.22 22.80 -20.26
C SER A 797 -7.31 21.64 -19.28
N THR A 798 -8.37 20.83 -19.36
CA THR A 798 -8.62 19.67 -18.50
C THR A 798 -7.98 18.37 -19.02
N ALA A 799 -7.53 18.36 -20.29
CA ALA A 799 -6.97 17.17 -20.94
C ALA A 799 -5.73 16.56 -20.28
N PRO A 800 -4.78 17.34 -19.70
CA PRO A 800 -3.64 16.77 -19.01
C PRO A 800 -4.01 15.92 -17.79
N TYR A 801 -5.08 16.24 -17.07
CA TYR A 801 -5.48 15.50 -15.87
C TYR A 801 -6.05 14.11 -16.20
N ALA A 802 -6.72 13.98 -17.34
CA ALA A 802 -7.21 12.69 -17.83
C ALA A 802 -6.06 11.71 -18.15
N GLU A 803 -4.83 12.18 -18.38
CA GLU A 803 -3.67 11.29 -18.56
C GLU A 803 -3.31 10.51 -17.30
N VAL A 804 -3.61 11.06 -16.13
CA VAL A 804 -3.28 10.43 -14.84
C VAL A 804 -4.03 9.11 -14.68
N ASP A 805 -5.26 9.05 -15.21
CA ASP A 805 -6.18 7.90 -15.16
C ASP A 805 -6.23 7.08 -16.47
N LEU A 806 -5.37 7.40 -17.45
CA LEU A 806 -5.23 6.59 -18.66
C LEU A 806 -4.12 5.56 -18.45
N HIS A 807 -4.40 4.30 -18.76
CA HIS A 807 -3.48 3.19 -18.53
C HIS A 807 -3.38 2.25 -19.75
N GLN A 808 -2.29 1.49 -19.84
CA GLN A 808 -2.08 0.45 -20.85
C GLN A 808 -1.65 -0.87 -20.20
N ILE A 809 -2.07 -1.99 -20.79
CA ILE A 809 -1.69 -3.35 -20.40
C ILE A 809 -1.63 -4.26 -21.64
N GLY A 810 -0.76 -5.26 -21.61
CA GLY A 810 -0.54 -6.26 -22.65
C GLY A 810 -1.62 -7.34 -22.73
N ALA A 811 -2.88 -6.96 -22.48
CA ALA A 811 -4.07 -7.80 -22.57
C ALA A 811 -4.79 -7.57 -23.92
N GLY A 812 -5.90 -8.28 -24.13
CA GLY A 812 -6.81 -8.03 -25.24
C GLY A 812 -6.25 -8.44 -26.60
N TYR A 813 -6.95 -8.05 -27.67
CA TYR A 813 -6.71 -8.60 -29.00
C TYR A 813 -5.26 -8.34 -29.41
N LYS A 814 -4.50 -9.44 -29.53
CA LYS A 814 -3.10 -9.44 -29.96
C LYS A 814 -2.15 -8.77 -28.95
N GLY A 815 -2.60 -8.45 -27.74
CA GLY A 815 -1.75 -8.09 -26.59
C GLY A 815 -1.49 -6.60 -26.41
N HIS A 816 -2.50 -5.74 -26.59
CA HIS A 816 -2.49 -4.37 -26.06
C HIS A 816 -3.90 -3.77 -25.97
N ILE A 817 -4.25 -3.25 -24.79
CA ILE A 817 -5.41 -2.37 -24.58
C ILE A 817 -5.03 -1.05 -23.90
N TRP A 818 -5.86 -0.04 -24.11
CA TRP A 818 -5.95 1.11 -23.21
C TRP A 818 -7.11 0.88 -22.24
N TYR A 819 -7.00 1.35 -21.00
CA TYR A 819 -8.14 1.37 -20.08
C TYR A 819 -8.09 2.58 -19.15
N THR A 820 -9.20 2.83 -18.47
CA THR A 820 -9.45 3.94 -17.53
C THR A 820 -10.56 3.53 -16.58
N TYR A 821 -10.63 4.15 -15.41
CA TYR A 821 -11.69 3.88 -14.46
C TYR A 821 -12.97 4.66 -14.81
N VAL A 822 -14.11 4.09 -14.42
CA VAL A 822 -15.42 4.74 -14.58
C VAL A 822 -15.45 6.03 -13.76
N ASN A 823 -15.89 7.11 -14.41
CA ASN A 823 -15.96 8.45 -13.88
C ASN A 823 -17.41 8.96 -13.92
N GLN A 824 -17.97 9.28 -12.76
CA GLN A 824 -19.39 9.65 -12.65
C GLN A 824 -19.72 11.08 -13.08
N SER A 825 -18.78 12.02 -12.96
CA SER A 825 -19.08 13.45 -13.20
C SER A 825 -17.89 14.35 -13.48
N ASN A 826 -16.64 13.93 -13.23
CA ASN A 826 -15.51 14.84 -13.22
C ASN A 826 -15.04 15.17 -14.65
N PRO A 827 -15.14 16.43 -15.11
CA PRO A 827 -14.72 16.80 -16.46
C PRO A 827 -13.21 16.63 -16.70
N ASN A 828 -12.38 16.66 -15.66
CA ASN A 828 -10.93 16.44 -15.74
C ASN A 828 -10.56 15.00 -16.07
N ARG A 829 -11.44 14.04 -15.75
CA ARG A 829 -11.19 12.61 -15.86
C ARG A 829 -11.95 11.95 -17.02
N ARG A 830 -12.60 12.74 -17.87
CA ARG A 830 -13.37 12.21 -19.01
C ARG A 830 -12.44 11.69 -20.11
N ILE A 831 -12.64 10.44 -20.51
CA ILE A 831 -11.94 9.79 -21.60
C ILE A 831 -12.96 9.16 -22.55
N VAL A 832 -12.79 9.39 -23.85
CA VAL A 832 -13.62 8.81 -24.91
C VAL A 832 -12.73 8.17 -25.96
N GLY A 833 -12.84 6.85 -26.11
CA GLY A 833 -12.28 6.09 -27.23
C GLY A 833 -13.22 6.17 -28.44
N SER A 834 -12.66 6.20 -29.65
CA SER A 834 -13.45 6.26 -30.89
C SER A 834 -12.81 5.46 -32.01
N TRP A 835 -13.54 4.50 -32.58
CA TRP A 835 -13.15 3.69 -33.73
C TRP A 835 -13.85 4.20 -34.98
N THR A 836 -13.08 4.58 -35.98
CA THR A 836 -13.57 5.07 -37.26
C THR A 836 -13.03 4.16 -38.37
N PRO A 837 -13.84 3.25 -38.94
CA PRO A 837 -13.39 2.32 -39.97
C PRO A 837 -13.18 3.00 -41.33
N ASN A 838 -12.25 2.47 -42.12
CA ASN A 838 -12.17 2.79 -43.54
C ASN A 838 -13.08 1.84 -44.32
N LEU A 839 -14.35 2.21 -44.49
CA LEU A 839 -15.30 1.40 -45.26
C LEU A 839 -15.06 1.54 -46.76
N ASP A 840 -15.10 0.42 -47.48
CA ASP A 840 -15.03 0.36 -48.95
C ASP A 840 -16.38 0.71 -49.58
N LEU A 841 -16.72 2.00 -49.45
CA LEU A 841 -17.98 2.59 -49.92
C LEU A 841 -17.68 3.86 -50.70
N ALA A 842 -18.40 4.14 -51.78
CA ALA A 842 -18.37 5.44 -52.44
C ALA A 842 -19.04 6.54 -51.58
N PRO A 843 -18.76 7.84 -51.82
CA PRO A 843 -19.50 8.92 -51.17
C PRO A 843 -21.01 8.78 -51.37
N GLY A 844 -21.77 8.73 -50.28
CA GLY A 844 -23.23 8.54 -50.30
C GLY A 844 -23.71 7.08 -50.36
N GLU A 845 -22.82 6.13 -50.66
CA GLU A 845 -23.13 4.68 -50.60
C GLU A 845 -23.31 4.24 -49.15
N ARG A 846 -24.17 3.23 -48.96
CA ARG A 846 -24.43 2.58 -47.68
C ARG A 846 -24.47 1.07 -47.88
N ALA A 847 -23.99 0.32 -46.90
CA ALA A 847 -24.10 -1.13 -46.87
C ALA A 847 -24.31 -1.64 -45.44
N ARG A 848 -24.80 -2.86 -45.30
CA ARG A 848 -24.99 -3.49 -43.98
C ARG A 848 -23.69 -4.10 -43.48
N TYR A 849 -23.37 -3.82 -42.22
CA TYR A 849 -22.22 -4.37 -41.51
C TYR A 849 -22.65 -4.91 -40.15
N ASP A 850 -22.04 -6.01 -39.73
CA ASP A 850 -21.90 -6.35 -38.32
C ASP A 850 -20.76 -5.55 -37.72
N ILE A 851 -20.98 -4.97 -36.55
CA ILE A 851 -19.94 -4.36 -35.72
C ILE A 851 -19.60 -5.36 -34.62
N VAL A 852 -18.32 -5.70 -34.48
CA VAL A 852 -17.84 -6.67 -33.51
C VAL A 852 -16.75 -6.02 -32.66
N ALA A 853 -16.93 -5.97 -31.35
CA ALA A 853 -15.95 -5.44 -30.41
C ALA A 853 -15.13 -6.57 -29.81
N HIS A 854 -13.84 -6.35 -29.57
CA HIS A 854 -13.06 -7.26 -28.76
C HIS A 854 -13.16 -6.89 -27.28
N VAL A 855 -13.37 -7.90 -26.45
CA VAL A 855 -13.39 -7.83 -24.99
C VAL A 855 -12.12 -8.51 -24.47
N PRO A 856 -11.28 -7.81 -23.69
CA PRO A 856 -10.05 -8.39 -23.18
C PRO A 856 -10.30 -9.39 -22.04
N SER A 857 -9.44 -10.40 -21.94
CA SER A 857 -9.42 -11.37 -20.84
C SER A 857 -9.30 -10.72 -19.45
N HIS A 858 -8.56 -9.62 -19.34
CA HIS A 858 -8.35 -8.87 -18.10
C HIS A 858 -8.09 -7.37 -18.34
N GLY A 859 -8.22 -6.55 -17.28
CA GLY A 859 -7.97 -5.10 -17.32
C GLY A 859 -9.20 -4.22 -17.63
N ALA A 860 -10.37 -4.82 -17.89
CA ALA A 860 -11.65 -4.13 -18.01
C ALA A 860 -12.78 -5.00 -17.47
N ASP A 861 -13.66 -4.43 -16.65
CA ASP A 861 -14.66 -5.20 -15.88
C ASP A 861 -15.99 -4.46 -15.66
N HIS A 862 -16.17 -3.28 -16.24
CA HIS A 862 -17.43 -2.54 -16.14
C HIS A 862 -18.60 -3.29 -16.79
N ASP A 863 -19.72 -3.39 -16.06
CA ASP A 863 -20.93 -4.11 -16.46
C ASP A 863 -21.91 -3.29 -17.33
N GLY A 864 -21.66 -1.98 -17.45
CA GLY A 864 -22.50 -1.02 -18.17
C GLY A 864 -21.80 -0.31 -19.34
N ALA A 865 -20.84 -0.95 -20.00
CA ALA A 865 -20.06 -0.33 -21.08
C ALA A 865 -20.92 -0.03 -22.33
N GLU A 866 -21.43 1.21 -22.43
CA GLU A 866 -22.30 1.65 -23.52
C GLU A 866 -21.50 2.17 -24.72
N TYR A 867 -21.61 1.47 -25.85
CA TYR A 867 -21.08 1.87 -27.15
C TYR A 867 -22.10 2.73 -27.90
N LEU A 868 -21.69 3.95 -28.25
CA LEU A 868 -22.46 4.86 -29.11
C LEU A 868 -22.05 4.66 -30.58
N ILE A 869 -23.01 4.26 -31.41
CA ILE A 869 -22.80 3.89 -32.81
C ILE A 869 -23.38 5.00 -33.70
N THR A 870 -22.50 5.80 -34.28
CA THR A 870 -22.83 6.77 -35.33
C THR A 870 -22.71 6.08 -36.68
N ARG A 871 -23.83 5.95 -37.40
CA ARG A 871 -23.91 5.11 -38.62
C ARG A 871 -23.40 5.78 -39.90
N GLY A 872 -23.11 7.08 -39.86
CA GLY A 872 -22.62 7.88 -40.99
C GLY A 872 -23.07 9.33 -40.85
N ALA A 873 -22.56 10.23 -41.70
CA ALA A 873 -22.75 11.68 -41.54
C ALA A 873 -24.22 12.17 -41.48
N VAL A 874 -25.16 11.40 -42.05
CA VAL A 874 -26.59 11.75 -42.16
C VAL A 874 -27.51 10.70 -41.54
N LEU A 875 -26.96 9.69 -40.86
CA LEU A 875 -27.72 8.59 -40.27
C LEU A 875 -27.86 8.77 -38.75
N GLY A 876 -28.98 8.30 -38.17
CA GLY A 876 -29.22 8.36 -36.73
C GLY A 876 -28.26 7.50 -35.91
N GLN A 877 -28.14 7.79 -34.62
CA GLN A 877 -27.31 7.03 -33.68
C GLN A 877 -28.03 5.77 -33.16
N ALA A 878 -27.26 4.79 -32.70
CA ALA A 878 -27.72 3.61 -31.96
C ALA A 878 -26.80 3.38 -30.76
N THR A 879 -27.24 2.59 -29.78
CA THR A 879 -26.41 2.20 -28.63
C THR A 879 -26.44 0.69 -28.43
N CYS A 880 -25.34 0.15 -27.90
CA CYS A 880 -25.25 -1.23 -27.42
C CYS A 880 -24.42 -1.24 -26.15
N ALA A 881 -24.97 -1.75 -25.05
CA ALA A 881 -24.26 -1.88 -23.79
C ALA A 881 -23.80 -3.33 -23.63
N ILE A 882 -22.55 -3.56 -23.20
CA ILE A 882 -22.01 -4.89 -22.88
C ILE A 882 -21.51 -4.94 -21.43
N ASN A 883 -21.46 -6.15 -20.88
CA ASN A 883 -20.87 -6.42 -19.57
C ASN A 883 -19.50 -7.06 -19.77
N PHE A 884 -18.41 -6.31 -19.56
CA PHE A 884 -17.06 -6.81 -19.86
C PHE A 884 -16.73 -8.10 -19.09
N ALA A 885 -17.08 -8.17 -17.80
CA ALA A 885 -16.77 -9.33 -16.96
C ALA A 885 -17.53 -10.59 -17.40
N GLU A 886 -18.82 -10.44 -17.71
CA GLU A 886 -19.65 -11.55 -18.24
C GLU A 886 -19.13 -12.04 -19.59
N GLU A 887 -18.83 -11.12 -20.49
CA GLU A 887 -18.37 -11.45 -21.83
C GLU A 887 -17.00 -12.11 -21.83
N ALA A 888 -16.08 -11.63 -20.99
CA ALA A 888 -14.78 -12.27 -20.82
C ALA A 888 -14.88 -13.64 -20.13
N GLY A 889 -16.06 -14.10 -19.70
CA GLY A 889 -16.23 -15.40 -19.05
C GLY A 889 -15.73 -15.42 -17.60
N TRP A 890 -15.67 -14.26 -16.95
CA TRP A 890 -15.35 -14.21 -15.53
C TRP A 890 -16.50 -14.85 -14.76
N SER A 891 -16.20 -15.76 -13.83
CA SER A 891 -17.23 -16.34 -12.96
C SER A 891 -17.92 -15.23 -12.14
N ILE A 892 -19.09 -14.77 -12.61
CA ILE A 892 -19.91 -13.78 -11.93
C ILE A 892 -20.49 -14.45 -10.67
N GLY A 893 -20.00 -14.05 -9.50
CA GLY A 893 -20.59 -14.46 -8.21
C GLY A 893 -19.82 -15.50 -7.40
N GLY A 894 -18.57 -15.79 -7.76
CA GLY A 894 -17.70 -16.63 -6.92
C GLY A 894 -16.25 -16.50 -7.34
N VAL A 895 -15.39 -16.26 -6.33
CA VAL A 895 -13.94 -16.53 -6.25
C VAL A 895 -13.38 -17.11 -7.55
N PRO A 896 -12.35 -16.50 -8.20
CA PRO A 896 -11.57 -17.19 -9.21
C PRO A 896 -11.09 -18.50 -8.60
N ASN A 897 -11.74 -19.59 -9.02
CA ASN A 897 -11.28 -20.92 -8.71
C ASN A 897 -9.84 -20.95 -9.25
N PRO A 898 -8.83 -21.38 -8.47
CA PRO A 898 -7.46 -21.57 -8.98
C PRO A 898 -7.39 -22.56 -10.17
N ASN A 899 -8.53 -23.08 -10.62
CA ASN A 899 -8.71 -23.70 -11.92
C ASN A 899 -8.45 -22.69 -13.07
N PRO A 900 -7.43 -22.93 -13.91
CA PRO A 900 -7.14 -22.13 -15.11
C PRO A 900 -8.34 -21.94 -16.05
N ALA A 901 -9.36 -22.81 -15.98
CA ALA A 901 -10.57 -22.73 -16.81
C ALA A 901 -11.48 -21.53 -16.52
N ASN A 902 -11.26 -20.76 -15.45
CA ASN A 902 -12.16 -19.67 -15.01
C ASN A 902 -11.50 -18.27 -14.97
N LEU A 903 -10.33 -18.11 -15.61
CA LEU A 903 -9.56 -16.86 -15.56
C LEU A 903 -10.17 -15.74 -16.42
N GLY A 904 -11.01 -16.11 -17.38
CA GLY A 904 -11.51 -15.23 -18.43
C GLY A 904 -10.64 -15.29 -19.70
N GLU A 905 -11.24 -15.02 -20.85
CA GLU A 905 -10.59 -15.15 -22.16
C GLU A 905 -10.84 -13.93 -23.07
N ASP A 906 -9.91 -13.73 -24.01
CA ASP A 906 -10.02 -12.74 -25.07
C ASP A 906 -11.14 -13.16 -26.03
N LYS A 907 -12.20 -12.35 -26.16
CA LYS A 907 -13.42 -12.71 -26.90
C LYS A 907 -13.88 -11.59 -27.83
N TRP A 908 -14.48 -11.97 -28.96
CA TRP A 908 -15.21 -11.06 -29.85
C TRP A 908 -16.71 -11.08 -29.52
N VAL A 909 -17.36 -9.91 -29.52
CA VAL A 909 -18.79 -9.76 -29.17
C VAL A 909 -19.47 -8.86 -30.19
N TYR A 910 -20.66 -9.26 -30.66
CA TYR A 910 -21.43 -8.44 -31.58
C TYR A 910 -22.04 -7.21 -30.88
N LEU A 911 -21.81 -6.02 -31.43
CA LEU A 911 -22.52 -4.78 -31.06
C LEU A 911 -23.82 -4.59 -31.87
N GLY A 912 -24.08 -5.49 -32.81
CA GLY A 912 -25.24 -5.54 -33.69
C GLY A 912 -24.94 -5.19 -35.15
N SER A 913 -25.98 -5.34 -35.98
CA SER A 913 -25.91 -5.04 -37.41
C SER A 913 -26.54 -3.71 -37.79
N TYR A 914 -25.84 -2.92 -38.60
CA TYR A 914 -26.27 -1.59 -38.98
C TYR A 914 -26.00 -1.31 -40.46
N GLU A 915 -26.86 -0.50 -41.09
CA GLU A 915 -26.52 0.17 -42.34
C GLU A 915 -25.51 1.28 -42.03
N LEU A 916 -24.30 1.18 -42.60
CA LEU A 916 -23.22 2.13 -42.41
C LEU A 916 -22.90 2.88 -43.70
N GLY A 917 -22.54 4.15 -43.58
CA GLY A 917 -21.95 4.97 -44.64
C GLY A 917 -20.59 5.52 -44.24
N ARG A 918 -19.93 6.23 -45.17
CA ARG A 918 -18.69 6.96 -44.85
C ARG A 918 -18.89 7.89 -43.64
N GLY A 919 -17.89 7.91 -42.75
CA GLY A 919 -17.95 8.66 -41.50
C GLY A 919 -18.65 7.94 -40.35
N ALA A 920 -18.98 6.64 -40.51
CA ALA A 920 -19.39 5.81 -39.40
C ALA A 920 -18.31 5.83 -38.30
N GLN A 921 -18.75 5.81 -37.05
CA GLN A 921 -17.89 5.85 -35.87
C GLN A 921 -18.56 5.17 -34.70
N VAL A 922 -17.80 4.40 -33.94
CA VAL A 922 -18.24 3.87 -32.65
C VAL A 922 -17.46 4.56 -31.55
N GLN A 923 -18.12 4.97 -30.48
CA GLN A 923 -17.50 5.63 -29.34
C GLN A 923 -17.81 4.87 -28.05
N LEU A 924 -16.82 4.83 -27.14
CA LEU A 924 -16.99 4.32 -25.79
C LEU A 924 -16.44 5.38 -24.84
N SER A 925 -17.19 5.70 -23.78
CA SER A 925 -16.81 6.70 -22.77
C SER A 925 -16.60 6.00 -21.44
N ASN A 926 -15.66 6.48 -20.64
CA ASN A 926 -15.55 6.09 -19.23
C ASN A 926 -16.59 6.78 -18.32
N TYR A 927 -17.63 7.39 -18.90
CA TYR A 927 -18.62 8.14 -18.15
C TYR A 927 -19.82 7.24 -17.86
N GLY A 928 -20.03 6.89 -16.60
CA GLY A 928 -21.05 5.91 -16.18
C GLY A 928 -21.74 6.30 -14.87
N THR A 929 -22.97 5.82 -14.67
CA THR A 929 -23.81 6.17 -13.50
C THR A 929 -23.79 5.11 -12.38
N GLU A 930 -23.33 3.89 -12.67
CA GLU A 930 -23.28 2.80 -11.71
C GLU A 930 -21.82 2.40 -11.48
N ILE A 931 -21.37 2.56 -10.22
CA ILE A 931 -20.12 2.00 -9.73
C ILE A 931 -20.53 0.86 -8.81
N VAL A 932 -20.37 -0.38 -9.26
CA VAL A 932 -20.68 -1.54 -8.43
C VAL A 932 -19.50 -1.79 -7.47
N ARG A 933 -18.26 -1.52 -7.91
CA ARG A 933 -17.04 -1.99 -7.22
C ARG A 933 -15.91 -0.99 -6.97
N GLY A 934 -16.09 0.31 -7.22
CA GLY A 934 -15.08 1.34 -6.90
C GLY A 934 -13.91 1.43 -7.89
N PHE A 935 -13.59 0.35 -8.59
CA PHE A 935 -12.55 0.25 -9.63
C PHE A 935 -13.05 -0.29 -10.96
N ASP A 936 -14.36 -0.18 -11.25
CA ASP A 936 -14.89 -0.63 -12.54
C ASP A 936 -14.14 0.09 -13.67
N ALA A 937 -13.52 -0.68 -14.56
CA ALA A 937 -12.66 -0.20 -15.62
C ALA A 937 -13.31 -0.40 -16.99
N VAL A 938 -13.14 0.60 -17.85
CA VAL A 938 -13.56 0.57 -19.26
C VAL A 938 -12.33 0.35 -20.13
N GLY A 939 -12.34 -0.75 -20.88
CA GLY A 939 -11.29 -1.12 -21.82
C GLY A 939 -11.57 -0.62 -23.24
N PHE A 940 -10.53 -0.12 -23.89
CA PHE A 940 -10.51 0.19 -25.32
C PHE A 940 -9.58 -0.80 -26.01
N ASP A 941 -10.16 -1.67 -26.84
CA ASP A 941 -9.47 -2.71 -27.61
C ASP A 941 -9.81 -2.60 -29.11
N ALA A 942 -9.51 -3.62 -29.91
CA ALA A 942 -9.79 -3.68 -31.33
C ALA A 942 -11.29 -3.79 -31.64
N MET A 943 -11.66 -3.31 -32.82
CA MET A 943 -13.03 -3.38 -33.32
C MET A 943 -13.05 -3.76 -34.80
N ALA A 944 -13.98 -4.62 -35.19
CA ALA A 944 -14.14 -5.07 -36.56
C ALA A 944 -15.50 -4.66 -37.13
N PHE A 945 -15.50 -4.39 -38.44
CA PHE A 945 -16.67 -4.03 -39.23
C PHE A 945 -16.77 -4.99 -40.40
N VAL A 946 -17.69 -5.94 -40.29
CA VAL A 946 -17.83 -7.07 -41.21
C VAL A 946 -18.99 -6.80 -42.17
N PRO A 947 -18.76 -6.68 -43.48
CA PRO A 947 -19.86 -6.54 -44.43
C PRO A 947 -20.69 -7.81 -44.46
N ILE A 948 -22.02 -7.69 -44.43
CA ILE A 948 -22.95 -8.84 -44.41
C ILE A 948 -23.91 -8.85 -45.62
N GLY A 949 -23.87 -7.82 -46.48
CA GLY A 949 -24.75 -7.74 -47.64
C GLY A 949 -26.23 -7.90 -47.27
N THR A 950 -26.90 -8.89 -47.86
CA THR A 950 -28.29 -9.25 -47.56
C THR A 950 -28.44 -10.33 -46.49
N ASN A 951 -27.34 -10.84 -45.92
CA ASN A 951 -27.39 -11.91 -44.93
C ASN A 951 -28.08 -11.44 -43.63
N PRO A 952 -28.60 -12.38 -42.83
CA PRO A 952 -29.09 -12.09 -41.49
C PRO A 952 -28.00 -11.41 -40.67
N GLY A 953 -28.41 -10.43 -39.88
CA GLY A 953 -27.53 -9.72 -38.97
C GLY A 953 -27.60 -10.30 -37.56
N HIS A 954 -26.61 -9.97 -36.73
CA HIS A 954 -26.58 -10.30 -35.30
C HIS A 954 -27.11 -9.14 -34.44
N SER A 955 -27.60 -9.48 -33.26
CA SER A 955 -28.04 -8.52 -32.25
C SER A 955 -26.88 -8.09 -31.35
N CYS A 956 -27.09 -7.03 -30.58
CA CYS A 956 -26.18 -6.62 -29.51
C CYS A 956 -26.06 -7.75 -28.47
N LYS A 957 -24.82 -8.08 -28.07
CA LYS A 957 -24.45 -9.18 -27.15
C LYS A 957 -24.56 -10.60 -27.72
N ASP A 958 -24.81 -10.77 -29.02
CA ASP A 958 -24.66 -12.10 -29.60
C ASP A 958 -23.18 -12.52 -29.50
N ASP A 959 -22.93 -13.79 -29.21
CA ASP A 959 -21.58 -14.37 -29.19
C ASP A 959 -20.96 -14.36 -30.60
N TYR A 960 -19.69 -13.96 -30.73
CA TYR A 960 -18.86 -14.22 -31.93
C TYR A 960 -18.15 -15.58 -31.87
#